data_AF-A0A3S6N0W7-F1
#
_entry.id   AF-A0A3S6N0W7-F1
#
_cell.length_a   1.000
_cell.length_b   1.000
_cell.length_c   1.000
_cell.angle_alpha   90.00
_cell.angle_beta   90.00
_cell.angle_gamma   90.00
#
_symmetry.space_group_name_H-M   'P 1'
#
loop_
_entity.id
_entity.type
_entity.pdbx_description
1 polymer ?
#
loop_
_entity_poly.entity_id
_entity_poly.type
_entity_poly.pdbx_seq_one_letter_code
_entity_poly.pdbx_strand_id
1 'polypeptide(L)'
;MMEDDPYSAASLRAAPRIATMGTPDFQTMDHNSHRSPSLHSPLNRSEKSRSGESRFSSSASFEYNARIAIALVPCALLLVEMGGFPVMATLTVGIMISYILDAIQLKQGAFFGIWSTLIISQFAFLAGGSLLSGLNSWPLYVIGVLVCFEANFLIGVWASLQFRWLQLENPSIVMALERILFACVPFTASVIWTWGAVAAVGMDHAPYYLMVILSVFYWLYSMPRQSSFRTKTEKRYGGQIVEETLILGALEGTLHTLGLLFLPLLFYIGSHHSVIFSAMANVCDLFLLFFMPFLFQLYASNFGALWWISKDPAQLQQIRIVNGAIALVVVTVCLEIRVVFYSFGRYLHVAPPWNYVLVTITMLGGASAAGAYGVGLVCSSAGSVVFTGMSILVSVTGSIVVGVPLKFLPAPIVAGFYISQFFTKKSLSSYFVFVISASLPIAWFVVHNYWNLNIWLAGMALKSFCKYIIVSTVLAMVIPGLALLPSKVHIVTEIGLICHALMLCYIENKLYTYSSIYYFGIDDDVMYPSYMVIATTVLGLALVRRLALDDRIGPKAVWILTCLYAAKLSMLFLTFKSVLWVAILLLLAISPPLLLYKEKGKAGSKMKPWQAFSHAAVITLSVWYCRNTIFEALQWWNGRPPSDGLVLGFIILLSGLGCFPIVSQHFSHILLARRVLLLVVVVGVLLIYLQPPLPEALTFKSSFMYIQDNSVDDLTIYGLVEKKASWPSWLLIGTIMFSLAAVTKIIPVQYIVELRILYSVGIGITLGIYICAEFFIQAPILHAMLVGAVTCASIFVVFTHLPSSSSPRFLPWVFALLVALLPVMYLIEGQLRLTTAENGEEERFVALLALEGARISLLGLYAAIFMLIALEIKFELSSLMRDKVLEKGGLPKASNQSFVPKYRLLQQRRASMVASFTVKKLAAEGAWMPAVGNVATGLCFLLCLILNVHLSGGSNRAIFILAPILLLLNQDSNFITGFGDRQRYFPLTAVISLYLVASSIYKLWDEVWHGYAGWGLETGGPGWFFVVKNTALLMLTLPNHILFNRFMWDYARQSDLILLLIMPLNLPSVVMTDIIAIKILALLGIMYALIQYLVSRHIRIKGMRFI
;
A
#
# COMPACT_ATOMS: atom_id res chain seq x y z
N MET A 1 47.59 -5.40 29.21
CA MET A 1 47.79 -6.77 29.72
C MET A 1 46.62 -7.58 29.20
N MET A 2 46.92 -8.50 28.27
CA MET A 2 46.17 -9.65 27.72
C MET A 2 44.63 -9.68 27.89
N GLU A 3 43.86 -9.56 26.79
CA GLU A 3 43.35 -10.63 25.89
C GLU A 3 42.15 -11.39 26.49
N ASP A 4 40.96 -11.23 25.87
CA ASP A 4 40.19 -12.34 25.29
C ASP A 4 38.85 -11.90 24.64
N ASP A 5 38.65 -12.41 23.42
CA ASP A 5 37.45 -12.67 22.59
C ASP A 5 36.46 -11.58 22.15
N PRO A 6 36.14 -11.58 20.82
CA PRO A 6 34.75 -11.85 20.45
C PRO A 6 34.59 -12.73 19.19
N TYR A 7 33.95 -13.89 19.33
CA TYR A 7 33.17 -14.51 18.25
C TYR A 7 31.72 -14.04 18.34
N SER A 8 31.32 -13.12 17.46
CA SER A 8 29.90 -12.93 17.12
C SER A 8 29.75 -12.80 15.62
N ALA A 9 29.01 -13.75 15.05
CA ALA A 9 28.80 -13.92 13.62
C ALA A 9 28.03 -12.73 13.02
N ALA A 10 28.74 -11.87 12.29
CA ALA A 10 28.13 -10.87 11.42
C ALA A 10 27.90 -11.45 10.03
N SER A 11 26.64 -11.63 9.66
CA SER A 11 26.21 -11.97 8.30
C SER A 11 26.68 -10.89 7.31
N LEU A 12 27.70 -11.22 6.50
CA LEU A 12 28.18 -10.40 5.39
C LEU A 12 27.10 -10.25 4.31
N ARG A 13 26.38 -9.13 4.34
CA ARG A 13 25.71 -8.58 3.15
C ARG A 13 26.75 -7.79 2.36
N ALA A 14 27.24 -8.37 1.27
CA ALA A 14 28.10 -7.68 0.32
C ALA A 14 27.28 -6.65 -0.46
N ALA A 15 27.36 -5.38 -0.05
CA ALA A 15 27.13 -4.25 -0.95
C ALA A 15 28.35 -4.14 -1.90
N PRO A 16 28.18 -3.65 -3.15
CA PRO A 16 29.30 -3.50 -4.05
C PRO A 16 30.25 -2.45 -3.46
N ARG A 17 31.42 -2.91 -3.01
CA ARG A 17 32.54 -2.02 -2.70
C ARG A 17 32.90 -1.33 -4.01
N ILE A 18 32.72 -0.02 -4.07
CA ILE A 18 33.53 0.80 -4.97
C ILE A 18 34.95 0.55 -4.50
N ALA A 19 35.80 0.06 -5.41
CA ALA A 19 37.19 -0.19 -5.12
C ALA A 19 37.81 1.08 -4.52
N THR A 20 38.09 1.06 -3.23
CA THR A 20 39.23 1.79 -2.69
C THR A 20 40.43 1.24 -3.45
N MET A 21 40.92 2.03 -4.41
CA MET A 21 42.18 1.77 -5.09
C MET A 21 43.23 1.45 -4.02
N GLY A 22 43.71 0.21 -4.04
CA GLY A 22 44.79 -0.23 -3.17
C GLY A 22 45.99 0.69 -3.38
N THR A 23 46.52 1.17 -2.26
CA THR A 23 47.89 1.65 -2.17
C THR A 23 48.83 0.57 -2.71
N PRO A 24 49.85 0.90 -3.51
CA PRO A 24 50.88 -0.08 -3.84
C PRO A 24 51.70 -0.34 -2.58
N ASP A 25 51.61 -1.55 -2.03
CA ASP A 25 52.56 -2.01 -1.04
C ASP A 25 53.95 -2.07 -1.70
N PHE A 26 54.90 -1.37 -1.08
CA PHE A 26 56.32 -1.46 -1.38
C PHE A 26 56.76 -2.91 -1.17
N GLN A 27 57.11 -3.61 -2.24
CA GLN A 27 57.85 -4.86 -2.15
C GLN A 27 59.30 -4.52 -1.78
N THR A 28 59.63 -4.69 -0.50
CA THR A 28 61.01 -4.87 -0.06
C THR A 28 61.53 -6.19 -0.63
N MET A 29 62.54 -6.11 -1.50
CA MET A 29 63.38 -7.25 -1.82
C MET A 29 64.07 -7.71 -0.54
N ASP A 30 63.87 -8.98 -0.16
CA ASP A 30 64.83 -9.69 0.67
C ASP A 30 65.16 -11.05 0.04
N HIS A 31 66.46 -11.23 -0.16
CA HIS A 31 67.13 -12.43 -0.64
C HIS A 31 67.20 -13.49 0.47
N ASN A 32 67.10 -14.76 0.07
CA ASN A 32 67.61 -16.01 0.67
C ASN A 32 66.50 -17.07 0.80
N SER A 33 66.68 -18.37 0.60
CA SER A 33 67.69 -19.21 -0.06
C SER A 33 67.10 -20.64 -0.06
N HIS A 34 67.44 -21.44 -1.07
CA HIS A 34 67.41 -22.92 -1.14
C HIS A 34 66.29 -23.74 -0.45
N ARG A 35 65.47 -24.44 -1.24
CA ARG A 35 65.34 -25.92 -1.17
C ARG A 35 64.71 -26.51 -2.44
N SER A 36 65.33 -27.59 -2.91
CA SER A 36 65.07 -28.40 -4.10
C SER A 36 63.73 -29.16 -4.09
N PRO A 37 63.22 -29.59 -5.26
CA PRO A 37 61.93 -30.27 -5.38
C PRO A 37 62.09 -31.79 -5.16
N SER A 38 61.26 -32.40 -4.30
CA SER A 38 61.10 -33.85 -4.27
C SER A 38 59.88 -34.26 -5.09
N LEU A 39 60.15 -35.03 -6.14
CA LEU A 39 59.18 -35.81 -6.89
C LEU A 39 58.44 -36.77 -5.93
N HIS A 40 57.12 -36.61 -5.82
CA HIS A 40 56.23 -37.75 -5.57
C HIS A 40 54.99 -37.60 -6.44
N SER A 41 54.95 -38.42 -7.48
CA SER A 41 53.75 -38.76 -8.24
C SER A 41 52.76 -39.51 -7.33
N PRO A 42 51.47 -39.13 -7.28
CA PRO A 42 50.42 -40.08 -6.98
C PRO A 42 49.82 -40.62 -8.29
N LEU A 43 49.70 -41.94 -8.30
CA LEU A 43 49.10 -42.75 -9.34
C LEU A 43 47.72 -42.24 -9.76
N ASN A 44 47.44 -42.42 -11.05
CA ASN A 44 46.13 -42.54 -11.66
C ASN A 44 45.14 -43.29 -10.76
N ARG A 45 44.20 -42.56 -10.15
CA ARG A 45 42.87 -43.08 -9.87
C ARG A 45 41.92 -42.47 -10.89
N SER A 46 41.44 -43.34 -11.77
CA SER A 46 40.28 -43.12 -12.62
C SER A 46 39.07 -42.77 -11.75
N GLU A 47 38.84 -41.49 -11.48
CA GLU A 47 37.53 -41.02 -11.03
C GLU A 47 36.58 -41.05 -12.23
N LYS A 48 35.72 -42.07 -12.23
CA LYS A 48 34.51 -42.09 -13.03
C LYS A 48 33.79 -40.76 -12.83
N SER A 49 33.59 -40.05 -13.93
CA SER A 49 32.69 -38.91 -14.05
C SER A 49 31.30 -39.29 -13.52
N ARG A 50 31.01 -38.93 -12.26
CA ARG A 50 29.63 -38.78 -11.81
C ARG A 50 29.17 -37.39 -12.23
N SER A 51 28.26 -37.38 -13.19
CA SER A 51 27.42 -36.24 -13.57
C SER A 51 26.96 -35.44 -12.35
N GLY A 52 27.06 -34.12 -12.45
CA GLY A 52 26.82 -33.18 -11.35
C GLY A 52 25.40 -33.21 -10.79
N GLU A 53 25.29 -33.44 -9.49
CA GLU A 53 24.12 -33.05 -8.71
C GLU A 53 24.40 -31.70 -8.06
N SER A 54 23.86 -30.63 -8.66
CA SER A 54 23.78 -29.32 -8.04
C SER A 54 22.88 -29.39 -6.80
N ARG A 55 23.45 -29.25 -5.60
CA ARG A 55 22.67 -29.31 -4.35
C ARG A 55 21.76 -28.08 -4.23
N PHE A 56 20.46 -28.32 -4.01
CA PHE A 56 19.43 -27.31 -3.79
C PHE A 56 19.48 -26.76 -2.36
N SER A 57 19.37 -25.45 -2.17
CA SER A 57 19.30 -24.83 -0.83
C SER A 57 17.86 -24.77 -0.32
N SER A 58 17.47 -25.75 0.50
CA SER A 58 16.10 -25.90 1.05
C SER A 58 15.66 -24.81 2.05
N SER A 59 16.51 -23.82 2.35
CA SER A 59 16.28 -22.78 3.37
C SER A 59 16.08 -21.36 2.84
N ALA A 60 16.23 -21.11 1.53
CA ALA A 60 16.26 -19.76 0.99
C ALA A 60 14.87 -19.29 0.48
N SER A 61 14.36 -18.18 1.03
CA SER A 61 13.29 -17.42 0.40
C SER A 61 13.81 -16.72 -0.86
N PHE A 62 12.94 -16.44 -1.83
CA PHE A 62 13.34 -15.74 -3.05
C PHE A 62 13.98 -14.38 -2.75
N GLU A 63 15.29 -14.25 -3.05
CA GLU A 63 16.11 -13.10 -2.65
C GLU A 63 15.77 -11.84 -3.45
N TYR A 64 15.29 -12.00 -4.69
CA TYR A 64 15.14 -10.92 -5.66
C TYR A 64 13.74 -10.28 -5.70
N ASN A 65 12.89 -10.56 -4.70
CA ASN A 65 11.53 -10.03 -4.59
C ASN A 65 11.44 -8.51 -4.82
N ALA A 66 12.33 -7.72 -4.22
CA ALA A 66 12.31 -6.27 -4.35
C ALA A 66 12.57 -5.78 -5.80
N ARG A 67 13.40 -6.49 -6.57
CA ARG A 67 13.71 -6.09 -7.95
C ARG A 67 12.53 -6.32 -8.86
N ILE A 68 11.93 -7.50 -8.74
CA ILE A 68 10.77 -7.90 -9.51
C ILE A 68 9.58 -6.99 -9.17
N ALA A 69 9.39 -6.67 -7.90
CA ALA A 69 8.37 -5.72 -7.48
C ALA A 69 8.55 -4.34 -8.13
N ILE A 70 9.79 -3.83 -8.24
CA ILE A 70 10.07 -2.55 -8.90
C ILE A 70 9.55 -2.54 -10.34
N ALA A 71 9.64 -3.64 -11.08
CA ALA A 71 9.18 -3.71 -12.48
C ALA A 71 7.69 -4.05 -12.61
N LEU A 72 7.22 -5.12 -11.94
CA LEU A 72 5.89 -5.68 -12.14
C LEU A 72 4.77 -4.95 -11.37
N VAL A 73 5.04 -4.34 -10.21
CA VAL A 73 3.99 -3.64 -9.45
C VAL A 73 3.44 -2.44 -10.24
N PRO A 74 4.28 -1.56 -10.85
CA PRO A 74 3.76 -0.50 -11.71
C PRO A 74 3.01 -1.03 -12.93
N CYS A 75 3.44 -2.16 -13.51
CA CYS A 75 2.70 -2.79 -14.60
C CYS A 75 1.30 -3.25 -14.15
N ALA A 76 1.21 -3.89 -12.99
CA ALA A 76 -0.07 -4.34 -12.44
C ALA A 76 -1.01 -3.15 -12.16
N LEU A 77 -0.49 -2.05 -11.62
CA LEU A 77 -1.27 -0.83 -11.36
C LEU A 77 -1.83 -0.23 -12.66
N LEU A 78 -0.98 -0.08 -13.68
CA LEU A 78 -1.41 0.41 -15.00
C LEU A 78 -2.47 -0.51 -15.62
N LEU A 79 -2.32 -1.83 -15.52
CA LEU A 79 -3.31 -2.78 -16.02
C LEU A 79 -4.64 -2.73 -15.25
N VAL A 80 -4.61 -2.51 -13.93
CA VAL A 80 -5.83 -2.32 -13.12
C VAL A 80 -6.52 -1.02 -13.49
N GLU A 81 -5.78 0.06 -13.68
CA GLU A 81 -6.31 1.35 -14.11
C GLU A 81 -6.96 1.25 -15.49
N MET A 82 -6.29 0.65 -16.47
CA MET A 82 -6.83 0.39 -17.81
C MET A 82 -8.03 -0.57 -17.80
N GLY A 83 -8.07 -1.50 -16.84
CA GLY A 83 -9.14 -2.49 -16.67
C GLY A 83 -10.36 -1.99 -15.90
N GLY A 84 -10.22 -0.87 -15.19
CA GLY A 84 -11.29 -0.23 -14.42
C GLY A 84 -11.89 -1.09 -13.31
N PHE A 85 -13.15 -0.78 -12.97
CA PHE A 85 -13.90 -1.44 -11.90
C PHE A 85 -14.01 -2.98 -12.03
N PRO A 86 -14.29 -3.59 -13.20
CA PRO A 86 -14.48 -5.05 -13.27
C PRO A 86 -13.19 -5.81 -12.95
N VAL A 87 -12.02 -5.32 -13.41
CA VAL A 87 -10.73 -5.93 -13.09
C VAL A 87 -10.40 -5.77 -11.60
N MET A 88 -10.63 -4.59 -11.03
CA MET A 88 -10.43 -4.36 -9.60
C MET A 88 -11.35 -5.21 -8.72
N ALA A 89 -12.63 -5.36 -9.09
CA ALA A 89 -13.58 -6.20 -8.38
C ALA A 89 -13.19 -7.69 -8.43
N THR A 90 -12.76 -8.19 -9.60
CA THR A 90 -12.34 -9.59 -9.74
C THR A 90 -11.06 -9.89 -8.94
N LEU A 91 -10.07 -9.00 -8.96
CA LEU A 91 -8.85 -9.14 -8.18
C LEU A 91 -9.11 -9.09 -6.67
N THR A 92 -9.93 -8.14 -6.19
CA THR A 92 -10.23 -8.02 -4.76
C THR A 92 -10.96 -9.25 -4.22
N VAL A 93 -11.99 -9.73 -4.91
CA VAL A 93 -12.73 -10.94 -4.54
C VAL A 93 -11.81 -12.17 -4.62
N GLY A 94 -11.03 -12.31 -5.68
CA GLY A 94 -10.13 -13.44 -5.87
C GLY A 94 -8.99 -13.52 -4.86
N ILE A 95 -8.42 -12.38 -4.48
CA ILE A 95 -7.41 -12.29 -3.40
C ILE A 95 -8.05 -12.64 -2.06
N MET A 96 -9.28 -12.18 -1.78
CA MET A 96 -10.00 -12.53 -0.55
C MET A 96 -10.25 -14.03 -0.46
N ILE A 97 -10.71 -14.67 -1.54
CA ILE A 97 -10.91 -16.13 -1.60
C ILE A 97 -9.57 -16.85 -1.39
N SER A 98 -8.52 -16.42 -2.08
CA SER A 98 -7.18 -17.03 -1.96
C SER A 98 -6.61 -16.91 -0.55
N TYR A 99 -6.82 -15.78 0.11
CA TYR A 99 -6.44 -15.55 1.50
C TYR A 99 -7.21 -16.46 2.46
N ILE A 100 -8.52 -16.62 2.27
CA ILE A 100 -9.34 -17.54 3.08
C ILE A 100 -8.84 -18.98 2.90
N LEU A 101 -8.53 -19.40 1.67
CA LEU A 101 -8.00 -20.73 1.38
C LEU A 101 -6.63 -20.96 2.04
N ASP A 102 -5.75 -19.96 2.03
CA ASP A 102 -4.45 -20.03 2.71
C ASP A 102 -4.61 -20.06 4.24
N ALA A 103 -5.54 -19.28 4.79
CA ALA A 103 -5.86 -19.28 6.22
C ALA A 103 -6.40 -20.64 6.71
N ILE A 104 -7.11 -21.39 5.86
CA ILE A 104 -7.58 -22.76 6.12
C ILE A 104 -6.45 -23.81 5.90
N GLN A 105 -5.23 -23.36 5.58
CA GLN A 105 -4.05 -24.19 5.25
C GLN A 105 -4.20 -25.03 3.98
N LEU A 106 -5.13 -24.66 3.07
CA LEU A 106 -5.29 -25.28 1.75
C LEU A 106 -4.37 -24.63 0.72
N LYS A 107 -3.05 -24.85 0.86
CA LYS A 107 -2.01 -24.19 0.05
C LYS A 107 -2.18 -24.40 -1.47
N GLN A 108 -2.58 -25.59 -1.90
CA GLN A 108 -2.87 -25.87 -3.31
C GLN A 108 -4.12 -25.13 -3.79
N GLY A 109 -5.15 -25.02 -2.95
CA GLY A 109 -6.35 -24.24 -3.25
C GLY A 109 -6.04 -22.75 -3.40
N ALA A 110 -5.21 -22.19 -2.52
CA ALA A 110 -4.75 -20.82 -2.63
C ALA A 110 -3.92 -20.58 -3.91
N PHE A 111 -3.05 -21.52 -4.28
CA PHE A 111 -2.29 -21.46 -5.53
C PHE A 111 -3.19 -21.41 -6.77
N PHE A 112 -4.15 -22.35 -6.88
CA PHE A 112 -5.11 -22.35 -7.99
C PHE A 112 -6.06 -21.15 -7.94
N GLY A 113 -6.40 -20.66 -6.74
CA GLY A 113 -7.19 -19.45 -6.54
C GLY A 113 -6.53 -18.22 -7.16
N ILE A 114 -5.23 -18.02 -6.94
CA ILE A 114 -4.47 -16.91 -7.52
C ILE A 114 -4.45 -17.01 -9.05
N TRP A 115 -4.09 -18.16 -9.61
CA TRP A 115 -4.07 -18.33 -11.08
C TRP A 115 -5.44 -18.18 -11.72
N SER A 116 -6.49 -18.74 -11.11
CA SER A 116 -7.87 -18.57 -11.59
C SER A 116 -8.29 -17.10 -11.55
N THR A 117 -7.90 -16.37 -10.50
CA THR A 117 -8.16 -14.94 -10.38
C THR A 117 -7.48 -14.16 -11.50
N LEU A 118 -6.21 -14.43 -11.79
CA LEU A 118 -5.47 -13.76 -12.87
C LEU A 118 -6.07 -14.04 -14.26
N ILE A 119 -6.52 -15.27 -14.50
CA ILE A 119 -7.21 -15.64 -15.75
C ILE A 119 -8.55 -14.92 -15.87
N ILE A 120 -9.37 -14.94 -14.81
CA ILE A 120 -10.67 -14.27 -14.79
C ILE A 120 -10.51 -12.75 -14.94
N SER A 121 -9.49 -12.15 -14.30
CA SER A 121 -9.22 -10.72 -14.45
C SER A 121 -8.84 -10.36 -15.88
N GLN A 122 -8.16 -11.24 -16.61
CA GLN A 122 -7.86 -11.03 -18.03
C GLN A 122 -9.11 -11.11 -18.91
N PHE A 123 -10.04 -12.03 -18.63
CA PHE A 123 -11.34 -12.04 -19.31
C PHE A 123 -12.18 -10.80 -18.97
N ALA A 124 -12.16 -10.35 -17.71
CA ALA A 124 -12.82 -9.12 -17.30
C ALA A 124 -12.24 -7.89 -18.01
N PHE A 125 -10.91 -7.86 -18.20
CA PHE A 125 -10.21 -6.83 -18.95
C PHE A 125 -10.63 -6.81 -20.43
N LEU A 126 -10.73 -7.98 -21.08
CA LEU A 126 -11.24 -8.11 -22.45
C LEU A 126 -12.70 -7.67 -22.59
N ALA A 127 -13.54 -8.04 -21.62
CA ALA A 127 -14.95 -7.65 -21.58
C ALA A 127 -15.16 -6.15 -21.30
N GLY A 128 -14.19 -5.50 -20.65
CA GLY A 128 -14.22 -4.08 -20.29
C GLY A 128 -14.11 -3.10 -21.47
N GLY A 129 -13.85 -3.56 -22.70
CA GLY A 129 -13.98 -2.77 -23.93
C GLY A 129 -13.02 -1.59 -24.12
N SER A 130 -12.14 -1.29 -23.15
CA SER A 130 -11.28 -0.09 -23.18
C SER A 130 -10.23 -0.11 -24.30
N LEU A 131 -9.68 -1.28 -24.64
CA LEU A 131 -8.77 -1.43 -25.79
C LEU A 131 -9.48 -1.62 -27.15
N LEU A 132 -10.74 -2.08 -27.12
CA LEU A 132 -11.51 -2.41 -28.32
C LEU A 132 -12.05 -1.16 -29.04
N SER A 133 -12.21 -0.06 -28.30
CA SER A 133 -12.75 1.21 -28.81
C SER A 133 -11.69 2.19 -29.32
N GLY A 134 -10.42 2.05 -28.90
CA GLY A 134 -9.36 3.03 -29.18
C GLY A 134 -8.38 2.66 -30.31
N LEU A 135 -8.34 1.42 -30.77
CA LEU A 135 -7.36 0.96 -31.77
C LEU A 135 -8.03 0.65 -33.12
N ASN A 136 -7.76 1.50 -34.11
CA ASN A 136 -8.24 1.32 -35.49
C ASN A 136 -7.65 0.09 -36.22
N SER A 137 -6.75 -0.68 -35.60
CA SER A 137 -6.12 -1.85 -36.22
C SER A 137 -6.17 -3.10 -35.34
N TRP A 138 -6.76 -4.16 -35.89
CA TRP A 138 -6.88 -5.47 -35.26
C TRP A 138 -5.52 -6.10 -34.87
N PRO A 139 -4.46 -6.04 -35.70
CA PRO A 139 -3.17 -6.63 -35.33
C PRO A 139 -2.52 -6.00 -34.10
N LEU A 140 -2.58 -4.66 -33.96
CA LEU A 140 -2.05 -3.98 -32.78
C LEU A 140 -2.85 -4.31 -31.52
N TYR A 141 -4.17 -4.45 -31.66
CA TYR A 141 -5.03 -4.89 -30.56
C TYR A 141 -4.64 -6.29 -30.07
N VAL A 142 -4.46 -7.26 -30.99
CA VAL A 142 -4.04 -8.63 -30.64
C VAL A 142 -2.68 -8.63 -29.94
N ILE A 143 -1.70 -7.89 -30.46
CA ILE A 143 -0.37 -7.79 -29.85
C ILE A 143 -0.46 -7.14 -28.45
N GLY A 144 -1.24 -6.07 -28.29
CA GLY A 144 -1.44 -5.43 -26.99
C GLY A 144 -2.06 -6.37 -25.96
N VAL A 145 -3.08 -7.14 -26.37
CA VAL A 145 -3.69 -8.17 -25.51
C VAL A 145 -2.67 -9.25 -25.13
N LEU A 146 -1.85 -9.73 -26.08
CA LEU A 146 -0.82 -10.73 -25.80
C LEU A 146 0.23 -10.22 -24.79
N VAL A 147 0.64 -8.95 -24.89
CA VAL A 147 1.54 -8.31 -23.90
C VAL A 147 0.89 -8.26 -22.52
N CYS A 148 -0.40 -7.93 -22.42
CA CYS A 148 -1.13 -7.97 -21.15
C CYS A 148 -1.22 -9.39 -20.58
N PHE A 149 -1.45 -10.41 -21.42
CA PHE A 149 -1.41 -11.81 -21.03
C PHE A 149 -0.03 -12.21 -20.50
N GLU A 150 1.04 -11.81 -21.18
CA GLU A 150 2.41 -12.08 -20.77
C GLU A 150 2.73 -11.43 -19.41
N ALA A 151 2.33 -10.18 -19.20
CA ALA A 151 2.52 -9.49 -17.92
C ALA A 151 1.76 -10.17 -16.76
N ASN A 152 0.48 -10.54 -16.98
CA ASN A 152 -0.30 -11.28 -16.00
C ASN A 152 0.29 -12.67 -15.71
N PHE A 153 0.81 -13.34 -16.74
CA PHE A 153 1.52 -14.60 -16.59
C PHE A 153 2.79 -14.44 -15.73
N LEU A 154 3.60 -13.40 -15.95
CA LEU A 154 4.80 -13.12 -15.15
C LEU A 154 4.47 -12.76 -13.69
N ILE A 155 3.37 -12.06 -13.44
CA ILE A 155 2.85 -11.83 -12.07
C ILE A 155 2.46 -13.17 -11.42
N GLY A 156 1.80 -14.07 -12.17
CA GLY A 156 1.49 -15.42 -11.72
C GLY A 156 2.73 -16.26 -11.41
N VAL A 157 3.78 -16.18 -12.24
CA VAL A 157 5.09 -16.82 -11.99
C VAL A 157 5.74 -16.27 -10.73
N TRP A 158 5.73 -14.94 -10.54
CA TRP A 158 6.26 -14.30 -9.34
C TRP A 158 5.52 -14.72 -8.06
N ALA A 159 4.19 -14.82 -8.12
CA ALA A 159 3.37 -15.33 -7.03
C ALA A 159 3.66 -16.81 -6.74
N SER A 160 3.85 -17.62 -7.78
CA SER A 160 4.16 -19.05 -7.67
C SER A 160 5.46 -19.30 -6.89
N LEU A 161 6.48 -18.46 -7.10
CA LEU A 161 7.76 -18.54 -6.39
C LEU A 161 7.65 -18.28 -4.88
N GLN A 162 6.54 -17.71 -4.38
CA GLN A 162 6.35 -17.50 -2.93
C GLN A 162 5.87 -18.76 -2.20
N PHE A 163 5.37 -19.77 -2.92
CA PHE A 163 4.86 -21.00 -2.31
C PHE A 163 6.00 -21.96 -1.97
N ARG A 164 6.28 -22.10 -0.66
CA ARG A 164 7.31 -23.03 -0.14
C ARG A 164 7.06 -24.49 -0.52
N TRP A 165 5.80 -24.89 -0.67
CA TRP A 165 5.44 -26.24 -1.14
C TRP A 165 6.02 -26.52 -2.54
N LEU A 166 5.84 -25.58 -3.48
CA LEU A 166 6.36 -25.71 -4.85
C LEU A 166 7.89 -25.75 -4.88
N GLN A 167 8.54 -24.94 -4.02
CA GLN A 167 10.00 -24.90 -3.90
C GLN A 167 10.60 -26.25 -3.46
N LEU A 168 9.93 -26.97 -2.56
CA LEU A 168 10.43 -28.25 -2.03
C LEU A 168 10.15 -29.43 -2.96
N GLU A 169 9.00 -29.43 -3.63
CA GLU A 169 8.57 -30.58 -4.45
C GLU A 169 9.21 -30.56 -5.85
N ASN A 170 9.39 -29.38 -6.46
CA ASN A 170 9.89 -29.25 -7.83
C ASN A 170 11.01 -28.19 -7.96
N PRO A 171 12.23 -28.48 -7.47
CA PRO A 171 13.33 -27.51 -7.45
C PRO A 171 13.82 -27.09 -8.84
N SER A 172 13.75 -27.98 -9.83
CA SER A 172 14.10 -27.68 -11.23
C SER A 172 13.17 -26.65 -11.86
N ILE A 173 11.86 -26.79 -11.62
CA ILE A 173 10.84 -25.85 -12.10
C ILE A 173 11.06 -24.48 -11.46
N VAL A 174 11.37 -24.42 -10.17
CA VAL A 174 11.62 -23.16 -9.46
C VAL A 174 12.82 -22.40 -10.05
N MET A 175 13.91 -23.10 -10.38
CA MET A 175 15.05 -22.47 -11.09
C MET A 175 14.68 -21.99 -12.49
N ALA A 176 13.86 -22.75 -13.23
CA ALA A 176 13.38 -22.34 -14.54
C ALA A 176 12.47 -21.10 -14.46
N LEU A 177 11.56 -21.04 -13.48
CA LEU A 177 10.70 -19.88 -13.21
C LEU A 177 11.51 -18.65 -12.83
N GLU A 178 12.57 -18.78 -12.00
CA GLU A 178 13.49 -17.68 -11.69
C GLU A 178 14.18 -17.15 -12.96
N ARG A 179 14.66 -18.04 -13.85
CA ARG A 179 15.28 -17.65 -15.13
C ARG A 179 14.29 -16.96 -16.07
N ILE A 180 13.07 -17.49 -16.23
CA ILE A 180 12.01 -16.90 -17.06
C ILE A 180 11.70 -15.48 -16.58
N LEU A 181 11.58 -15.30 -15.26
CA LEU A 181 11.29 -14.01 -14.66
C LEU A 181 12.40 -12.99 -14.96
N PHE A 182 13.68 -13.37 -14.82
CA PHE A 182 14.80 -12.47 -15.12
C PHE A 182 14.97 -12.18 -16.62
N ALA A 183 14.58 -13.11 -17.49
CA ALA A 183 14.70 -12.97 -18.94
C ALA A 183 13.55 -12.14 -19.57
N CYS A 184 12.30 -12.34 -19.13
CA CYS A 184 11.12 -11.77 -19.79
C CYS A 184 10.63 -10.45 -19.15
N VAL A 185 10.85 -10.25 -17.84
CA VAL A 185 10.39 -9.02 -17.14
C VAL A 185 10.98 -7.73 -17.73
N PRO A 186 12.27 -7.62 -18.10
CA PRO A 186 12.81 -6.39 -18.68
C PRO A 186 12.07 -5.93 -19.93
N PHE A 187 11.68 -6.85 -20.81
CA PHE A 187 10.99 -6.53 -22.05
C PHE A 187 9.53 -6.15 -21.79
N THR A 188 8.77 -7.03 -21.14
CA THR A 188 7.34 -6.80 -20.85
C THR A 188 7.11 -5.54 -20.04
N ALA A 189 7.88 -5.34 -18.97
CA ALA A 189 7.76 -4.15 -18.15
C ALA A 189 8.16 -2.89 -18.91
N SER A 190 9.20 -2.93 -19.77
CA SER A 190 9.61 -1.75 -20.54
C SER A 190 8.51 -1.28 -21.50
N VAL A 191 7.77 -2.21 -22.13
CA VAL A 191 6.66 -1.90 -23.03
C VAL A 191 5.51 -1.24 -22.27
N ILE A 192 5.04 -1.85 -21.18
CA ILE A 192 3.90 -1.33 -20.40
C ILE A 192 4.24 0.02 -19.75
N TRP A 193 5.47 0.18 -19.24
CA TRP A 193 5.93 1.48 -18.72
C TRP A 193 5.98 2.54 -19.81
N THR A 194 6.35 2.17 -21.04
CA THR A 194 6.35 3.09 -22.17
C THR A 194 4.94 3.49 -22.56
N TRP A 195 3.93 2.61 -22.45
CA TRP A 195 2.53 3.00 -22.61
C TRP A 195 2.12 4.08 -21.60
N GLY A 196 2.48 3.89 -20.33
CA GLY A 196 2.25 4.91 -19.30
C GLY A 196 3.01 6.22 -19.57
N ALA A 197 4.25 6.14 -20.06
CA ALA A 197 5.04 7.32 -20.41
C ALA A 197 4.45 8.09 -21.60
N VAL A 198 3.98 7.39 -22.64
CA VAL A 198 3.29 7.99 -23.79
C VAL A 198 1.99 8.65 -23.36
N ALA A 199 1.20 7.99 -22.51
CA ALA A 199 -0.04 8.56 -21.99
C ALA A 199 0.20 9.83 -21.15
N ALA A 200 1.33 9.92 -20.45
CA ALA A 200 1.64 11.04 -19.56
C ALA A 200 2.37 12.22 -20.23
N VAL A 201 3.31 11.95 -21.15
CA VAL A 201 4.24 12.95 -21.71
C VAL A 201 4.08 13.10 -23.23
N GLY A 202 3.28 12.26 -23.87
CA GLY A 202 3.13 12.24 -25.33
C GLY A 202 4.21 11.45 -26.06
N MET A 203 4.09 11.39 -27.39
CA MET A 203 4.93 10.54 -28.24
C MET A 203 6.34 11.11 -28.47
N ASP A 204 6.48 12.44 -28.45
CA ASP A 204 7.70 13.14 -28.88
C ASP A 204 8.94 12.78 -28.05
N HIS A 205 8.75 12.57 -26.74
CA HIS A 205 9.85 12.25 -25.81
C HIS A 205 9.87 10.79 -25.36
N ALA A 206 8.87 9.99 -25.75
CA ALA A 206 8.72 8.59 -25.33
C ALA A 206 9.97 7.71 -25.59
N PRO A 207 10.70 7.84 -26.72
CA PRO A 207 11.90 7.04 -26.97
C PRO A 207 13.02 7.28 -25.94
N TYR A 208 13.16 8.50 -25.43
CA TYR A 208 14.13 8.81 -24.38
C TYR A 208 13.73 8.23 -23.02
N TYR A 209 12.43 8.19 -22.70
CA TYR A 209 11.95 7.50 -21.50
C TYR A 209 12.20 5.99 -21.59
N LEU A 210 11.90 5.38 -22.74
CA LEU A 210 12.17 3.96 -22.99
C LEU A 210 13.67 3.63 -22.83
N MET A 211 14.55 4.49 -23.35
CA MET A 211 16.00 4.37 -23.20
C MET A 211 16.43 4.31 -21.72
N VAL A 212 15.88 5.21 -20.89
CA VAL A 212 16.17 5.25 -19.44
C VAL A 212 15.61 4.03 -18.72
N ILE A 213 14.36 3.64 -19.02
CA ILE A 213 13.71 2.46 -18.44
C ILE A 213 14.52 1.19 -18.74
N LEU A 214 14.94 1.00 -20.00
CA LEU A 214 15.78 -0.12 -20.40
C LEU A 214 17.15 -0.09 -19.73
N SER A 215 17.77 1.07 -19.57
CA SER A 215 19.05 1.20 -18.87
C SER A 215 18.93 0.76 -17.40
N VAL A 216 17.85 1.16 -16.71
CA VAL A 216 17.57 0.75 -15.33
C VAL A 216 17.31 -0.75 -15.24
N PHE A 217 16.47 -1.30 -16.11
CA PHE A 217 16.18 -2.74 -16.12
C PHE A 217 17.41 -3.57 -16.48
N TYR A 218 18.22 -3.11 -17.42
CA TYR A 218 19.49 -3.75 -17.76
C TYR A 218 20.41 -3.85 -16.53
N TRP A 219 20.53 -2.77 -15.75
CA TRP A 219 21.32 -2.78 -14.50
C TRP A 219 20.76 -3.75 -13.44
N LEU A 220 19.43 -3.83 -13.31
CA LEU A 220 18.76 -4.66 -12.32
C LEU A 220 18.81 -6.15 -12.65
N TYR A 221 18.71 -6.50 -13.94
CA TYR A 221 18.49 -7.89 -14.38
C TYR A 221 19.68 -8.50 -15.14
N SER A 222 20.36 -7.77 -16.02
CA SER A 222 21.35 -8.33 -16.96
C SER A 222 22.74 -8.55 -16.36
N MET A 223 23.03 -7.95 -15.21
CA MET A 223 24.31 -8.15 -14.51
C MET A 223 24.46 -9.61 -14.04
N PRO A 224 25.68 -10.19 -13.98
CA PRO A 224 25.86 -11.57 -13.54
C PRO A 224 25.41 -11.73 -12.08
N ARG A 225 24.35 -12.53 -11.86
CA ARG A 225 23.75 -12.81 -10.55
C ARG A 225 23.64 -14.31 -10.31
N GLN A 226 23.89 -14.72 -9.07
CA GLN A 226 23.74 -16.11 -8.64
C GLN A 226 22.25 -16.43 -8.40
N SER A 227 21.81 -17.63 -8.75
CA SER A 227 20.46 -18.12 -8.45
C SER A 227 20.21 -18.15 -6.94
N SER A 228 18.99 -17.78 -6.53
CA SER A 228 18.58 -17.78 -5.12
C SER A 228 18.43 -19.18 -4.52
N PHE A 229 18.26 -20.21 -5.38
CA PHE A 229 17.94 -21.58 -4.96
C PHE A 229 19.11 -22.58 -5.11
N ARG A 230 20.28 -22.12 -5.59
CA ARG A 230 21.51 -22.93 -5.64
C ARG A 230 22.35 -22.72 -4.38
N THR A 231 22.90 -23.79 -3.82
CA THR A 231 23.86 -23.68 -2.71
C THR A 231 25.08 -22.87 -3.17
N LYS A 232 25.52 -21.91 -2.35
CA LYS A 232 26.78 -21.19 -2.56
C LYS A 232 27.94 -22.18 -2.53
N THR A 233 28.31 -22.74 -3.68
CA THR A 233 29.51 -23.57 -3.81
C THR A 233 30.71 -22.71 -3.44
N GLU A 234 31.63 -23.27 -2.67
CA GLU A 234 32.90 -22.64 -2.32
C GLU A 234 33.56 -22.08 -3.58
N LYS A 235 34.01 -20.82 -3.50
CA LYS A 235 34.81 -20.20 -4.55
C LYS A 235 35.99 -21.15 -4.82
N ARG A 236 36.08 -21.75 -6.01
CA ARG A 236 37.32 -22.43 -6.41
C ARG A 236 38.48 -21.44 -6.28
N TYR A 237 39.65 -21.94 -5.86
CA TYR A 237 40.90 -21.18 -5.80
C TYR A 237 41.03 -20.32 -7.08
N GLY A 238 40.96 -18.99 -6.93
CA GLY A 238 40.97 -18.03 -8.06
C GLY A 238 39.71 -17.15 -8.21
N GLY A 239 38.64 -17.37 -7.44
CA GLY A 239 37.53 -16.40 -7.35
C GLY A 239 36.60 -16.29 -8.56
N GLN A 240 36.73 -17.16 -9.57
CA GLN A 240 35.82 -17.22 -10.72
C GLN A 240 34.47 -17.84 -10.34
N ILE A 241 33.38 -17.17 -10.72
CA ILE A 241 32.01 -17.66 -10.56
C ILE A 241 31.76 -18.70 -11.67
N VAL A 242 31.25 -19.89 -11.31
CA VAL A 242 30.91 -20.94 -12.28
C VAL A 242 29.68 -20.49 -13.07
N GLU A 243 29.75 -20.50 -14.41
CA GLU A 243 28.67 -20.02 -15.30
C GLU A 243 27.33 -20.72 -15.05
N GLU A 244 27.36 -22.00 -14.67
CA GLU A 244 26.16 -22.76 -14.33
C GLU A 244 25.41 -22.18 -13.12
N THR A 245 26.07 -21.42 -12.23
CA THR A 245 25.44 -20.83 -11.03
C THR A 245 24.72 -19.51 -11.30
N LEU A 246 24.88 -18.94 -12.51
CA LEU A 246 24.23 -17.70 -12.91
C LEU A 246 22.78 -17.94 -13.34
N ILE A 247 21.91 -16.94 -13.11
CA ILE A 247 20.49 -17.02 -13.51
C ILE A 247 20.35 -16.93 -15.04
N LEU A 248 21.09 -16.01 -15.65
CA LEU A 248 21.04 -15.73 -17.09
C LEU A 248 22.21 -16.39 -17.82
N GLY A 249 21.95 -16.89 -19.03
CA GLY A 249 22.98 -17.37 -19.94
C GLY A 249 23.45 -16.29 -20.93
N ALA A 250 24.33 -16.69 -21.84
CA ALA A 250 24.85 -15.81 -22.89
C ALA A 250 23.74 -15.34 -23.85
N LEU A 251 22.77 -16.20 -24.17
CA LEU A 251 21.67 -15.86 -25.08
C LEU A 251 20.80 -14.73 -24.51
N GLU A 252 20.35 -14.84 -23.25
CA GLU A 252 19.56 -13.77 -22.64
C GLU A 252 20.37 -12.49 -22.49
N GLY A 253 21.67 -12.61 -22.15
CA GLY A 253 22.60 -11.48 -22.14
C GLY A 253 22.65 -10.74 -23.48
N THR A 254 22.76 -11.47 -24.60
CA THR A 254 22.75 -10.88 -25.95
C THR A 254 21.43 -10.17 -26.25
N LEU A 255 20.29 -10.82 -25.98
CA LEU A 255 18.97 -10.25 -26.22
C LEU A 255 18.75 -8.98 -25.40
N HIS A 256 19.14 -8.97 -24.13
CA HIS A 256 19.03 -7.77 -23.28
C HIS A 256 19.91 -6.63 -23.81
N THR A 257 21.10 -6.92 -24.33
CA THR A 257 21.97 -5.89 -24.94
C THR A 257 21.41 -5.37 -26.26
N LEU A 258 20.86 -6.24 -27.11
CA LEU A 258 20.22 -5.84 -28.35
C LEU A 258 18.98 -4.97 -28.06
N GLY A 259 18.18 -5.35 -27.08
CA GLY A 259 17.04 -4.56 -26.62
C GLY A 259 17.45 -3.19 -26.11
N LEU A 260 18.50 -3.12 -25.28
CA LEU A 260 19.01 -1.86 -24.74
C LEU A 260 19.47 -0.88 -25.84
N LEU A 261 20.17 -1.37 -26.87
CA LEU A 261 20.77 -0.53 -27.91
C LEU A 261 19.80 -0.16 -29.03
N PHE A 262 18.97 -1.11 -29.48
CA PHE A 262 18.16 -0.95 -30.69
C PHE A 262 16.69 -0.64 -30.43
N LEU A 263 16.11 -1.06 -29.31
CA LEU A 263 14.67 -0.86 -29.08
C LEU A 263 14.29 0.64 -29.00
N PRO A 264 15.02 1.52 -28.28
CA PRO A 264 14.73 2.96 -28.29
C PRO A 264 14.88 3.59 -29.67
N LEU A 265 15.91 3.17 -30.43
CA LEU A 265 16.19 3.65 -31.77
C LEU A 265 15.07 3.28 -32.75
N LEU A 266 14.67 2.01 -32.79
CA LEU A 266 13.59 1.52 -33.65
C LEU A 266 12.26 2.17 -33.29
N PHE A 267 12.00 2.41 -32.00
CA PHE A 267 10.80 3.09 -31.55
C PHE A 267 10.76 4.57 -31.98
N TYR A 268 11.89 5.28 -31.96
CA TYR A 268 12.00 6.63 -32.51
C TYR A 268 11.80 6.63 -34.03
N ILE A 269 12.44 5.70 -34.74
CA ILE A 269 12.28 5.59 -36.20
C ILE A 269 10.82 5.33 -36.56
N GLY A 270 10.14 4.42 -35.86
CA GLY A 270 8.73 4.12 -36.10
C GLY A 270 7.80 5.31 -35.82
N SER A 271 7.99 5.98 -34.68
CA SER A 271 7.14 7.10 -34.26
C SER A 271 7.37 8.38 -35.09
N HIS A 272 8.61 8.68 -35.48
CA HIS A 272 8.99 9.94 -36.13
C HIS A 272 9.34 9.78 -37.62
N HIS A 273 9.04 8.64 -38.27
CA HIS A 273 9.50 8.29 -39.62
C HIS A 273 9.34 9.40 -40.68
N SER A 274 8.28 10.21 -40.60
CA SER A 274 7.99 11.30 -41.53
C SER A 274 8.88 12.54 -41.35
N VAL A 275 9.52 12.70 -40.18
CA VAL A 275 10.23 13.93 -39.76
C VAL A 275 11.73 13.67 -39.50
N ILE A 276 12.21 12.42 -39.58
CA ILE A 276 13.60 12.05 -39.25
C ILE A 276 14.65 12.90 -39.99
N PHE A 277 14.44 13.19 -41.27
CA PHE A 277 15.40 13.92 -42.12
C PHE A 277 15.06 15.41 -42.30
N SER A 278 14.06 15.94 -41.58
CA SER A 278 13.67 17.34 -41.72
C SER A 278 14.66 18.30 -41.05
N ALA A 279 15.34 17.87 -39.98
CA ALA A 279 16.26 18.68 -39.21
C ALA A 279 17.47 17.86 -38.74
N MET A 280 18.63 18.51 -38.66
CA MET A 280 19.85 17.89 -38.13
C MET A 280 19.68 17.41 -36.67
N ALA A 281 18.82 18.07 -35.88
CA ALA A 281 18.50 17.66 -34.53
C ALA A 281 17.89 16.25 -34.46
N ASN A 282 17.02 15.89 -35.40
CA ASN A 282 16.37 14.57 -35.43
C ASN A 282 17.37 13.46 -35.82
N VAL A 283 18.35 13.78 -36.66
CA VAL A 283 19.47 12.89 -36.98
C VAL A 283 20.38 12.70 -35.76
N CYS A 284 20.67 13.78 -35.02
CA CYS A 284 21.38 13.69 -33.75
C CYS A 284 20.64 12.83 -32.73
N ASP A 285 19.31 12.86 -32.71
CA ASP A 285 18.50 12.05 -31.81
C ASP A 285 18.63 10.55 -32.06
N LEU A 286 18.71 10.12 -33.33
CA LEU A 286 19.04 8.73 -33.67
C LEU A 286 20.39 8.29 -33.09
N PHE A 287 21.41 9.12 -33.26
CA PHE A 287 22.75 8.81 -32.74
C PHE A 287 22.78 8.81 -31.21
N LEU A 288 22.10 9.77 -30.55
CA LEU A 288 22.01 9.82 -29.09
C LEU A 288 21.30 8.60 -28.52
N LEU A 289 20.19 8.16 -29.12
CA LEU A 289 19.42 7.00 -28.66
C LEU A 289 20.18 5.68 -28.77
N PHE A 290 21.20 5.59 -29.64
CA PHE A 290 22.08 4.42 -29.73
C PHE A 290 23.35 4.55 -28.87
N PHE A 291 24.08 5.66 -29.00
CA PHE A 291 25.39 5.81 -28.38
C PHE A 291 25.33 6.13 -26.88
N MET A 292 24.24 6.71 -26.37
CA MET A 292 24.08 6.91 -24.91
C MET A 292 23.89 5.57 -24.17
N PRO A 293 22.98 4.66 -24.57
CA PRO A 293 22.91 3.32 -24.00
C PRO A 293 24.20 2.52 -24.18
N PHE A 294 24.89 2.72 -25.30
CA PHE A 294 26.17 2.06 -25.54
C PHE A 294 27.26 2.52 -24.55
N LEU A 295 27.41 3.83 -24.31
CA LEU A 295 28.28 4.35 -23.26
C LEU A 295 27.90 3.80 -21.88
N PHE A 296 26.60 3.74 -21.57
CA PHE A 296 26.11 3.14 -20.33
C PHE A 296 26.47 1.65 -20.21
N GLN A 297 26.34 0.87 -21.27
CA GLN A 297 26.72 -0.55 -21.30
C GLN A 297 28.23 -0.74 -21.10
N LEU A 298 29.05 0.11 -21.74
CA LEU A 298 30.51 0.11 -21.55
C LEU A 298 30.87 0.47 -20.10
N TYR A 299 30.17 1.42 -19.48
CA TYR A 299 30.34 1.70 -18.05
C TYR A 299 29.92 0.50 -17.18
N ALA A 300 28.76 -0.11 -17.46
CA ALA A 300 28.26 -1.28 -16.75
C ALA A 300 29.19 -2.50 -16.90
N SER A 301 29.99 -2.57 -17.96
CA SER A 301 30.99 -3.62 -18.15
C SER A 301 32.08 -3.62 -17.07
N ASN A 302 32.36 -2.49 -16.41
CA ASN A 302 33.23 -2.43 -15.22
C ASN A 302 32.71 -3.29 -14.07
N PHE A 303 31.41 -3.56 -14.04
CA PHE A 303 30.75 -4.39 -13.04
C PHE A 303 30.39 -5.79 -13.57
N GLY A 304 30.83 -6.15 -14.78
CA GLY A 304 30.64 -7.48 -15.38
C GLY A 304 29.49 -7.60 -16.38
N ALA A 305 28.94 -6.51 -16.94
CA ALA A 305 27.83 -6.59 -17.91
C ALA A 305 28.13 -7.36 -19.21
N LEU A 306 29.39 -7.37 -19.67
CA LEU A 306 29.83 -8.02 -20.92
C LEU A 306 30.51 -9.37 -20.67
N TRP A 307 30.19 -10.03 -19.57
CA TRP A 307 30.83 -11.28 -19.13
C TRP A 307 30.73 -12.42 -20.16
N TRP A 308 29.71 -12.39 -21.03
CA TRP A 308 29.43 -13.40 -22.05
C TRP A 308 30.20 -13.17 -23.38
N ILE A 309 30.83 -12.00 -23.58
CA ILE A 309 31.55 -11.67 -24.84
C ILE A 309 32.98 -12.19 -24.82
N SER A 310 33.76 -11.83 -23.79
CA SER A 310 35.13 -12.30 -23.63
C SER A 310 35.44 -12.41 -22.14
N LYS A 311 36.18 -13.47 -21.77
CA LYS A 311 36.67 -13.69 -20.41
C LYS A 311 38.00 -12.98 -20.16
N ASP A 312 38.68 -12.53 -21.23
CA ASP A 312 39.99 -11.90 -21.14
C ASP A 312 39.86 -10.43 -20.73
N PRO A 313 40.39 -10.04 -19.55
CA PRO A 313 40.25 -8.67 -19.05
C PRO A 313 40.95 -7.64 -19.94
N ALA A 314 42.05 -8.01 -20.59
CA ALA A 314 42.80 -7.15 -21.50
C ALA A 314 42.01 -6.82 -22.78
N GLN A 315 41.37 -7.82 -23.39
CA GLN A 315 40.51 -7.62 -24.57
C GLN A 315 39.29 -6.76 -24.21
N LEU A 316 38.66 -7.03 -23.08
CA LEU A 316 37.53 -6.22 -22.59
C LEU A 316 37.94 -4.76 -22.34
N GLN A 317 39.14 -4.52 -21.79
CA GLN A 317 39.65 -3.17 -21.57
C GLN A 317 39.91 -2.44 -22.91
N GLN A 318 40.46 -3.13 -23.91
CA GLN A 318 40.67 -2.57 -25.25
C GLN A 318 39.33 -2.19 -25.90
N ILE A 319 38.33 -3.07 -25.83
CA ILE A 319 36.97 -2.81 -26.33
C ILE A 319 36.37 -1.57 -25.64
N ARG A 320 36.49 -1.46 -24.31
CA ARG A 320 35.99 -0.30 -23.55
C ARG A 320 36.62 1.01 -23.99
N ILE A 321 37.94 1.03 -24.17
CA ILE A 321 38.67 2.26 -24.51
C ILE A 321 38.33 2.70 -25.94
N VAL A 322 38.44 1.79 -26.91
CA VAL A 322 38.25 2.12 -28.34
C VAL A 322 36.79 2.50 -28.61
N ASN A 323 35.84 1.63 -28.23
CA ASN A 323 34.43 1.89 -28.48
C ASN A 323 33.90 3.02 -27.60
N GLY A 324 34.43 3.17 -26.39
CA GLY A 324 34.09 4.29 -25.50
C GLY A 324 34.53 5.62 -26.07
N ALA A 325 35.73 5.71 -26.68
CA ALA A 325 36.20 6.93 -27.33
C ALA A 325 35.33 7.32 -28.52
N ILE A 326 34.99 6.36 -29.40
CA ILE A 326 34.10 6.60 -30.55
C ILE A 326 32.73 7.09 -30.07
N ALA A 327 32.13 6.39 -29.12
CA ALA A 327 30.82 6.74 -28.60
C ALA A 327 30.81 8.10 -27.90
N LEU A 328 31.88 8.44 -27.18
CA LEU A 328 32.03 9.74 -26.53
C LEU A 328 32.06 10.87 -27.55
N VAL A 329 32.83 10.73 -28.64
CA VAL A 329 32.90 11.74 -29.73
C VAL A 329 31.54 11.96 -30.38
N VAL A 330 30.83 10.89 -30.73
CA VAL A 330 29.52 11.00 -31.37
C VAL A 330 28.52 11.68 -30.43
N VAL A 331 28.46 11.25 -29.18
CA VAL A 331 27.55 11.84 -28.18
C VAL A 331 27.85 13.32 -27.95
N THR A 332 29.12 13.72 -27.82
CA THR A 332 29.48 15.13 -27.61
C THR A 332 29.07 15.99 -28.80
N VAL A 333 29.34 15.54 -30.03
CA VAL A 333 28.96 16.28 -31.25
C VAL A 333 27.44 16.43 -31.35
N CYS A 334 26.67 15.37 -31.06
CA CYS A 334 25.21 15.45 -31.07
C CYS A 334 24.66 16.40 -30.00
N LEU A 335 25.23 16.41 -28.79
CA LEU A 335 24.85 17.34 -27.73
C LEU A 335 25.26 18.79 -28.05
N GLU A 336 26.38 19.01 -28.73
CA GLU A 336 26.80 20.33 -29.19
C GLU A 336 25.77 20.92 -30.16
N ILE A 337 25.36 20.15 -31.18
CA ILE A 337 24.37 20.59 -32.17
C ILE A 337 23.01 20.85 -31.51
N ARG A 338 22.53 19.90 -30.69
CA ARG A 338 21.17 19.93 -30.13
C ARG A 338 21.00 20.85 -28.93
N VAL A 339 22.01 21.00 -28.08
CA VAL A 339 21.90 21.77 -26.83
C VAL A 339 22.65 23.09 -26.95
N VAL A 340 23.93 23.05 -27.29
CA VAL A 340 24.78 24.24 -27.25
C VAL A 340 24.43 25.21 -28.37
N PHE A 341 24.43 24.75 -29.63
CA PHE A 341 24.15 25.64 -30.77
C PHE A 341 22.68 25.96 -30.93
N TYR A 342 21.79 24.97 -30.74
CA TYR A 342 20.35 25.18 -30.88
C TYR A 342 19.76 26.02 -29.72
N SER A 343 20.01 25.65 -28.46
CA SER A 343 19.40 26.34 -27.30
C SER A 343 20.24 27.50 -26.77
N PHE A 344 21.58 27.36 -26.73
CA PHE A 344 22.47 28.35 -26.13
C PHE A 344 23.25 29.19 -27.14
N GLY A 345 22.96 29.06 -28.45
CA GLY A 345 23.74 29.73 -29.51
C GLY A 345 23.83 31.26 -29.35
N ARG A 346 22.79 31.88 -28.78
CA ARG A 346 22.74 33.34 -28.53
C ARG A 346 23.70 33.82 -27.45
N TYR A 347 24.17 32.93 -26.59
CA TYR A 347 25.13 33.23 -25.52
C TYR A 347 26.59 32.99 -25.94
N LEU A 348 26.82 32.48 -27.15
CA LEU A 348 28.15 32.30 -27.71
C LEU A 348 28.63 33.64 -28.28
N HIS A 349 29.61 34.25 -27.64
CA HIS A 349 30.13 35.57 -28.05
C HIS A 349 31.18 35.50 -29.18
N VAL A 350 31.66 34.30 -29.51
CA VAL A 350 32.65 34.08 -30.58
C VAL A 350 31.96 33.91 -31.92
N ALA A 351 32.49 34.54 -32.97
CA ALA A 351 31.94 34.41 -34.33
C ALA A 351 32.26 33.05 -34.97
N PRO A 352 31.38 32.50 -35.84
CA PRO A 352 31.71 31.38 -36.72
C PRO A 352 32.92 31.67 -37.63
N PRO A 353 33.81 30.69 -37.92
CA PRO A 353 33.73 29.27 -37.55
C PRO A 353 34.39 28.94 -36.19
N TRP A 354 34.99 29.92 -35.51
CA TRP A 354 35.76 29.70 -34.27
C TRP A 354 34.90 29.26 -33.09
N ASN A 355 33.62 29.62 -33.08
CA ASN A 355 32.67 29.10 -32.09
C ASN A 355 32.55 27.57 -32.14
N TYR A 356 32.45 26.97 -33.33
CA TYR A 356 32.37 25.52 -33.52
C TYR A 356 33.62 24.85 -32.96
N VAL A 357 34.81 25.32 -33.39
CA VAL A 357 36.09 24.75 -32.98
C VAL A 357 36.29 24.84 -31.46
N LEU A 358 36.05 26.02 -30.86
CA LEU A 358 36.28 26.21 -29.42
C LEU A 358 35.25 25.49 -28.54
N VAL A 359 33.98 25.42 -28.97
CA VAL A 359 32.95 24.63 -28.29
C VAL A 359 33.32 23.15 -28.31
N THR A 360 33.70 22.61 -29.47
CA THR A 360 34.10 21.21 -29.59
C THR A 360 35.34 20.89 -28.77
N ILE A 361 36.38 21.74 -28.78
CA ILE A 361 37.57 21.56 -27.92
C ILE A 361 37.18 21.53 -26.44
N THR A 362 36.26 22.41 -26.02
CA THR A 362 35.82 22.49 -24.62
C THR A 362 35.01 21.26 -24.22
N MET A 363 34.01 20.88 -25.02
CA MET A 363 33.09 19.78 -24.73
C MET A 363 33.78 18.42 -24.84
N LEU A 364 34.45 18.14 -25.96
CA LEU A 364 35.18 16.90 -26.17
C LEU A 364 36.41 16.79 -25.26
N GLY A 365 37.12 17.90 -25.03
CA GLY A 365 38.25 17.95 -24.10
C GLY A 365 37.82 17.66 -22.66
N GLY A 366 36.70 18.25 -22.21
CA GLY A 366 36.15 17.98 -20.89
C GLY A 366 35.64 16.55 -20.75
N ALA A 367 34.92 16.05 -21.75
CA ALA A 367 34.39 14.68 -21.78
C ALA A 367 35.53 13.64 -21.80
N SER A 368 36.56 13.85 -22.61
CA SER A 368 37.72 12.96 -22.69
C SER A 368 38.57 12.98 -21.42
N ALA A 369 38.73 14.14 -20.77
CA ALA A 369 39.38 14.23 -19.46
C ALA A 369 38.61 13.43 -18.39
N ALA A 370 37.28 13.58 -18.33
CA ALA A 370 36.44 12.81 -17.42
C ALA A 370 36.49 11.29 -17.71
N GLY A 371 36.43 10.90 -18.99
CA GLY A 371 36.53 9.51 -19.43
C GLY A 371 37.90 8.89 -19.11
N ALA A 372 38.99 9.60 -19.37
CA ALA A 372 40.35 9.16 -19.08
C ALA A 372 40.58 8.93 -17.58
N TYR A 373 40.02 9.80 -16.73
CA TYR A 373 40.02 9.58 -15.28
C TYR A 373 39.16 8.37 -14.89
N GLY A 374 37.95 8.24 -15.46
CA GLY A 374 37.03 7.15 -15.18
C GLY A 374 37.56 5.75 -15.55
N VAL A 375 38.40 5.66 -16.58
CA VAL A 375 39.08 4.42 -17.02
C VAL A 375 40.43 4.21 -16.32
N GLY A 376 40.93 5.20 -15.58
CA GLY A 376 42.19 5.10 -14.81
C GLY A 376 43.47 5.39 -15.59
N LEU A 377 43.40 6.06 -16.74
CA LEU A 377 44.56 6.38 -17.59
C LEU A 377 45.47 7.47 -17.01
N VAL A 378 44.96 8.24 -16.04
CA VAL A 378 45.62 9.40 -15.41
C VAL A 378 46.74 8.98 -14.41
N CYS A 379 46.88 7.70 -14.10
CA CYS A 379 47.90 7.21 -13.16
C CYS A 379 49.33 7.17 -13.74
N SER A 380 49.49 7.25 -15.06
CA SER A 380 50.82 7.29 -15.71
C SER A 380 51.42 8.70 -15.70
N SER A 381 52.74 8.83 -15.62
CA SER A 381 53.43 10.13 -15.64
C SER A 381 53.08 10.95 -16.90
N ALA A 382 53.13 10.31 -18.08
CA ALA A 382 52.73 10.92 -19.34
C ALA A 382 51.22 11.26 -19.38
N GLY A 383 50.37 10.37 -18.90
CA GLY A 383 48.92 10.61 -18.81
C GLY A 383 48.56 11.77 -17.89
N SER A 384 49.33 11.99 -16.81
CA SER A 384 49.11 13.11 -15.90
C SER A 384 49.43 14.47 -16.53
N VAL A 385 50.46 14.55 -17.39
CA VAL A 385 50.84 15.78 -18.13
C VAL A 385 49.84 16.08 -19.24
N VAL A 386 49.36 15.06 -19.94
CA VAL A 386 48.30 15.23 -20.95
C VAL A 386 47.00 15.69 -20.29
N PHE A 387 46.66 15.14 -19.13
CA PHE A 387 45.46 15.52 -18.37
C PHE A 387 45.53 16.97 -17.85
N THR A 388 46.68 17.43 -17.36
CA THR A 388 46.86 18.83 -16.94
C THR A 388 46.77 19.80 -18.12
N GLY A 389 47.44 19.49 -19.24
CA GLY A 389 47.39 20.29 -20.47
C GLY A 389 45.97 20.43 -21.02
N MET A 390 45.23 19.31 -21.09
CA MET A 390 43.84 19.30 -21.54
C MET A 390 42.92 20.07 -20.59
N SER A 391 43.10 19.95 -19.27
CA SER A 391 42.27 20.67 -18.29
C SER A 391 42.43 22.19 -18.38
N ILE A 392 43.65 22.68 -18.64
CA ILE A 392 43.91 24.11 -18.87
C ILE A 392 43.32 24.55 -20.21
N LEU A 393 43.51 23.76 -21.26
CA LEU A 393 42.98 24.09 -22.58
C LEU A 393 41.46 24.25 -22.53
N VAL A 394 40.76 23.28 -21.94
CA VAL A 394 39.28 23.29 -21.79
C VAL A 394 38.79 24.48 -20.99
N SER A 395 39.46 24.84 -19.88
CA SER A 395 39.02 25.96 -19.05
C SER A 395 39.18 27.32 -19.76
N VAL A 396 40.26 27.48 -20.54
CA VAL A 396 40.52 28.67 -21.34
C VAL A 396 39.53 28.77 -22.50
N THR A 397 39.40 27.71 -23.31
CA THR A 397 38.50 27.72 -24.47
C THR A 397 37.05 27.92 -24.05
N GLY A 398 36.59 27.27 -22.98
CA GLY A 398 35.24 27.45 -22.46
C GLY A 398 34.96 28.87 -21.97
N SER A 399 35.94 29.51 -21.33
CA SER A 399 35.80 30.90 -20.86
C SER A 399 35.74 31.90 -22.02
N ILE A 400 36.51 31.67 -23.08
CA ILE A 400 36.48 32.50 -24.31
C ILE A 400 35.14 32.36 -25.02
N VAL A 401 34.62 31.13 -25.15
CA VAL A 401 33.32 30.83 -25.77
C VAL A 401 32.18 31.58 -25.08
N VAL A 402 32.20 31.59 -23.74
CA VAL A 402 31.22 32.27 -22.89
C VAL A 402 31.41 33.79 -22.86
N GLY A 403 32.50 34.33 -23.42
CA GLY A 403 32.74 35.77 -23.57
C GLY A 403 33.46 36.42 -22.38
N VAL A 404 34.13 35.65 -21.51
CA VAL A 404 34.87 36.20 -20.37
C VAL A 404 35.97 37.16 -20.86
N PRO A 405 36.07 38.39 -20.32
CA PRO A 405 37.09 39.36 -20.74
C PRO A 405 38.50 38.82 -20.55
N LEU A 406 39.41 39.16 -21.47
CA LEU A 406 40.80 38.69 -21.45
C LEU A 406 41.52 38.94 -20.11
N LYS A 407 41.16 40.02 -19.40
CA LYS A 407 41.69 40.37 -18.08
C LYS A 407 41.39 39.32 -17.00
N PHE A 408 40.30 38.57 -17.14
CA PHE A 408 39.88 37.54 -16.19
C PHE A 408 40.29 36.12 -16.60
N LEU A 409 40.95 35.93 -17.76
CA LEU A 409 41.46 34.63 -18.21
C LEU A 409 42.53 33.96 -17.31
N PRO A 410 43.34 34.68 -16.50
CA PRO A 410 44.22 34.02 -15.54
C PRO A 410 43.46 33.12 -14.55
N ALA A 411 42.22 33.49 -14.16
CA ALA A 411 41.41 32.71 -13.23
C ALA A 411 41.05 31.30 -13.75
N PRO A 412 40.48 31.10 -14.96
CA PRO A 412 40.21 29.76 -15.49
C PRO A 412 41.48 28.96 -15.79
N ILE A 413 42.61 29.59 -16.15
CA ILE A 413 43.91 28.88 -16.30
C ILE A 413 44.34 28.28 -14.97
N VAL A 414 44.31 29.09 -13.90
CA VAL A 414 44.59 28.66 -12.53
C VAL A 414 43.62 27.55 -12.12
N ALA A 415 42.33 27.69 -12.40
CA ALA A 415 41.33 26.67 -12.11
C ALA A 415 41.66 25.32 -12.78
N GLY A 416 41.92 25.32 -14.09
CA GLY A 416 42.25 24.12 -14.86
C GLY A 416 43.53 23.42 -14.38
N PHE A 417 44.56 24.17 -14.02
CA PHE A 417 45.79 23.62 -13.46
C PHE A 417 45.56 22.96 -12.08
N TYR A 418 44.88 23.66 -11.18
CA TYR A 418 44.71 23.20 -9.79
C TYR A 418 43.69 22.06 -9.65
N ILE A 419 42.67 21.98 -10.49
CA ILE A 419 41.79 20.79 -10.52
C ILE A 419 42.54 19.56 -11.01
N SER A 420 43.39 19.72 -12.03
CA SER A 420 44.21 18.62 -12.51
C SER A 420 45.22 18.18 -11.45
N GLN A 421 45.85 19.13 -10.76
CA GLN A 421 46.77 18.84 -9.65
C GLN A 421 46.06 18.13 -8.49
N PHE A 422 44.79 18.45 -8.22
CA PHE A 422 44.00 17.75 -7.21
C PHE A 422 43.81 16.27 -7.59
N PHE A 423 43.45 15.96 -8.84
CA PHE A 423 43.27 14.57 -9.25
C PHE A 423 44.58 13.77 -9.31
N THR A 424 45.71 14.41 -9.65
CA THR A 424 47.02 13.72 -9.73
C THR A 424 47.71 13.61 -8.36
N LYS A 425 47.75 14.69 -7.57
CA LYS A 425 48.50 14.78 -6.30
C LYS A 425 47.62 14.65 -5.05
N LYS A 426 46.29 14.59 -5.18
CA LYS A 426 45.31 14.49 -4.09
C LYS A 426 45.45 15.58 -3.00
N SER A 427 45.94 16.77 -3.38
CA SER A 427 46.16 17.90 -2.45
C SER A 427 44.89 18.71 -2.22
N LEU A 428 44.43 18.83 -0.97
CA LEU A 428 43.22 19.61 -0.62
C LEU A 428 43.38 21.11 -0.86
N SER A 429 44.59 21.65 -0.67
CA SER A 429 44.85 23.08 -0.92
C SER A 429 44.63 23.44 -2.39
N SER A 430 45.08 22.56 -3.31
CA SER A 430 44.83 22.71 -4.74
C SER A 430 43.34 22.74 -5.07
N TYR A 431 42.52 21.94 -4.38
CA TYR A 431 41.07 21.95 -4.58
C TYR A 431 40.42 23.29 -4.19
N PHE A 432 40.76 23.86 -3.05
CA PHE A 432 40.17 25.15 -2.64
C PHE A 432 40.61 26.32 -3.53
N VAL A 433 41.86 26.31 -4.01
CA VAL A 433 42.33 27.29 -5.00
C VAL A 433 41.54 27.15 -6.33
N PHE A 434 41.27 25.92 -6.76
CA PHE A 434 40.37 25.66 -7.89
C PHE A 434 38.97 26.24 -7.65
N VAL A 435 38.35 26.00 -6.49
CA VAL A 435 36.99 26.49 -6.20
C VAL A 435 36.90 28.02 -6.27
N ILE A 436 37.86 28.73 -5.67
CA ILE A 436 37.89 30.20 -5.69
C ILE A 436 38.05 30.69 -7.14
N SER A 437 39.03 30.15 -7.87
CA SER A 437 39.31 30.58 -9.24
C SER A 437 38.20 30.21 -10.24
N ALA A 438 37.52 29.07 -10.08
CA ALA A 438 36.39 28.64 -10.91
C ALA A 438 35.09 29.41 -10.60
N SER A 439 34.90 29.90 -9.38
CA SER A 439 33.71 30.69 -9.01
C SER A 439 33.63 32.04 -9.74
N LEU A 440 34.77 32.64 -10.07
CA LEU A 440 34.85 33.95 -10.74
C LEU A 440 34.23 33.95 -12.16
N PRO A 441 34.61 33.06 -13.10
CA PRO A 441 33.99 33.03 -14.42
C PRO A 441 32.50 32.66 -14.37
N ILE A 442 32.08 31.78 -13.44
CA ILE A 442 30.66 31.42 -13.24
C ILE A 442 29.86 32.63 -12.75
N ALA A 443 30.35 33.34 -11.75
CA ALA A 443 29.69 34.54 -11.23
C ALA A 443 29.64 35.64 -12.30
N TRP A 444 30.72 35.83 -13.06
CA TRP A 444 30.74 36.78 -14.17
C TRP A 444 29.68 36.44 -15.22
N PHE A 445 29.55 35.18 -15.64
CA PHE A 445 28.55 34.76 -16.63
C PHE A 445 27.12 35.08 -16.18
N VAL A 446 26.77 34.72 -14.94
CA VAL A 446 25.42 34.95 -14.40
C VAL A 446 25.14 36.46 -14.24
N VAL A 447 26.12 37.22 -13.74
CA VAL A 447 25.98 38.66 -13.55
C VAL A 447 25.84 39.40 -14.87
N HIS A 448 26.66 39.06 -15.85
CA HIS A 448 26.66 39.74 -17.14
C HIS A 448 25.37 39.49 -17.94
N ASN A 449 24.88 38.24 -17.96
CA ASN A 449 23.75 37.86 -18.80
C ASN A 449 22.37 38.09 -18.15
N TYR A 450 22.23 37.90 -16.83
CA TYR A 450 20.91 37.81 -16.19
C TYR A 450 20.65 38.85 -15.09
N TRP A 451 21.67 39.36 -14.43
CA TRP A 451 21.50 40.17 -13.21
C TRP A 451 20.89 41.55 -13.45
N ASN A 452 21.13 42.12 -14.63
CA ASN A 452 20.61 43.44 -15.03
C ASN A 452 19.24 43.36 -15.70
N LEU A 453 18.70 42.16 -15.93
CA LEU A 453 17.37 41.97 -16.49
C LEU A 453 16.30 42.21 -15.41
N ASN A 454 15.42 43.18 -15.64
CA ASN A 454 14.30 43.51 -14.75
C ASN A 454 13.07 42.63 -15.05
N ILE A 455 13.23 41.31 -14.98
CA ILE A 455 12.15 40.34 -15.19
C ILE A 455 11.66 39.83 -13.84
N TRP A 456 10.34 39.72 -13.68
CA TRP A 456 9.71 39.13 -12.50
C TRP A 456 9.33 37.68 -12.80
N LEU A 457 9.93 36.74 -12.08
CA LEU A 457 9.76 35.29 -12.27
C LEU A 457 9.30 34.68 -10.95
N ALA A 458 8.28 33.81 -10.96
CA ALA A 458 7.90 33.00 -9.79
C ALA A 458 7.76 33.78 -8.46
N GLY A 459 7.21 35.00 -8.52
CA GLY A 459 6.97 35.83 -7.33
C GLY A 459 8.15 36.71 -6.88
N MET A 460 9.28 36.75 -7.61
CA MET A 460 10.48 37.53 -7.24
C MET A 460 11.21 38.09 -8.47
N ALA A 461 12.03 39.12 -8.28
CA ALA A 461 12.91 39.63 -9.33
C ALA A 461 13.99 38.60 -9.71
N LEU A 462 14.29 38.46 -11.00
CA LEU A 462 15.32 37.56 -11.54
C LEU A 462 16.71 37.79 -10.92
N LYS A 463 17.03 39.04 -10.56
CA LYS A 463 18.24 39.40 -9.82
C LYS A 463 18.40 38.67 -8.49
N SER A 464 17.30 38.41 -7.77
CA SER A 464 17.33 37.61 -6.54
C SER A 464 17.60 36.12 -6.82
N PHE A 465 17.03 35.57 -7.90
CA PHE A 465 17.36 34.21 -8.35
C PHE A 465 18.83 34.07 -8.72
N CYS A 466 19.40 35.05 -9.42
CA CYS A 466 20.82 35.07 -9.78
C CYS A 466 21.72 34.99 -8.54
N LYS A 467 21.41 35.76 -7.48
CA LYS A 467 22.10 35.66 -6.18
C LYS A 467 22.04 34.25 -5.62
N TYR A 468 20.85 33.65 -5.63
CA TYR A 468 20.66 32.32 -5.05
C TYR A 468 21.39 31.22 -5.83
N ILE A 469 21.37 31.28 -7.16
CA ILE A 469 22.11 30.33 -8.03
C ILE A 469 23.61 30.47 -7.83
N ILE A 470 24.15 31.69 -7.77
CA ILE A 470 25.60 31.90 -7.52
C ILE A 470 25.99 31.33 -6.15
N VAL A 471 25.23 31.62 -5.09
CA VAL A 471 25.51 31.08 -3.75
C VAL A 471 25.41 29.55 -3.74
N SER A 472 24.37 28.98 -4.38
CA SER A 472 24.18 27.53 -4.44
C SER A 472 25.29 26.82 -5.20
N THR A 473 25.74 27.39 -6.33
CA THR A 473 26.83 26.81 -7.15
C THR A 473 28.17 26.87 -6.43
N VAL A 474 28.50 27.98 -5.77
CA VAL A 474 29.71 28.09 -4.94
C VAL A 474 29.67 27.07 -3.82
N LEU A 475 28.53 26.94 -3.13
CA LEU A 475 28.38 25.98 -2.03
C LEU A 475 28.52 24.52 -2.53
N ALA A 476 27.94 24.19 -3.70
CA ALA A 476 28.09 22.88 -4.33
C ALA A 476 29.55 22.54 -4.69
N MET A 477 30.37 23.52 -5.06
CA MET A 477 31.80 23.33 -5.33
C MET A 477 32.62 23.20 -4.04
N VAL A 478 32.29 23.93 -2.98
CA VAL A 478 33.03 23.91 -1.70
C VAL A 478 32.81 22.61 -0.93
N ILE A 479 31.57 22.10 -0.88
CA ILE A 479 31.18 20.96 -0.02
C ILE A 479 32.02 19.68 -0.27
N PRO A 480 32.29 19.23 -1.51
CA PRO A 480 33.11 18.04 -1.74
C PRO A 480 34.53 18.16 -1.17
N GLY A 481 35.12 19.37 -1.22
CA GLY A 481 36.41 19.66 -0.61
C GLY A 481 36.36 19.60 0.91
N LEU A 482 35.31 20.17 1.51
CA LEU A 482 35.09 20.07 2.96
C LEU A 482 34.87 18.61 3.39
N ALA A 483 34.17 17.79 2.61
CA ALA A 483 33.88 16.40 2.92
C ALA A 483 35.12 15.50 2.96
N LEU A 484 36.26 15.97 2.42
CA LEU A 484 37.55 15.29 2.46
C LEU A 484 38.41 15.72 3.68
N LEU A 485 37.98 16.71 4.46
CA LEU A 485 38.66 17.14 5.69
C LEU A 485 38.54 16.09 6.81
N PRO A 486 39.49 16.09 7.77
CA PRO A 486 39.46 15.17 8.91
C PRO A 486 38.22 15.38 9.79
N SER A 487 37.89 14.33 10.56
CA SER A 487 36.59 14.20 11.22
C SER A 487 36.21 15.28 12.24
N LYS A 488 37.21 16.00 12.77
CA LYS A 488 37.01 17.14 13.67
C LYS A 488 36.26 18.31 13.02
N VAL A 489 36.21 18.36 11.67
CA VAL A 489 35.59 19.45 10.88
C VAL A 489 34.26 19.03 10.24
N HIS A 490 33.73 17.82 10.55
CA HIS A 490 32.47 17.33 9.97
C HIS A 490 31.30 18.28 10.20
N ILE A 491 31.25 18.99 11.32
CA ILE A 491 30.18 19.97 11.60
C ILE A 491 30.06 21.02 10.49
N VAL A 492 31.19 21.48 9.92
CA VAL A 492 31.19 22.45 8.81
C VAL A 492 30.62 21.83 7.53
N THR A 493 30.97 20.56 7.26
CA THR A 493 30.42 19.80 6.11
C THR A 493 28.92 19.60 6.24
N GLU A 494 28.44 19.29 7.45
CA GLU A 494 27.03 19.07 7.74
C GLU A 494 26.21 20.34 7.58
N ILE A 495 26.68 21.46 8.15
CA ILE A 495 26.04 22.77 8.01
C ILE A 495 26.02 23.20 6.54
N GLY A 496 27.13 23.01 5.82
CA GLY A 496 27.22 23.32 4.39
C GLY A 496 26.20 22.53 3.57
N LEU A 497 26.12 21.21 3.78
CA LEU A 497 25.15 20.33 3.11
C LEU A 497 23.70 20.72 3.41
N ILE A 498 23.37 21.01 4.67
CA ILE A 498 22.03 21.43 5.08
C ILE A 498 21.67 22.78 4.43
N CYS A 499 22.59 23.74 4.43
CA CYS A 499 22.41 25.04 3.78
C CYS A 499 22.17 24.88 2.26
N HIS A 500 22.94 24.03 1.59
CA HIS A 500 22.77 23.75 0.16
C HIS A 500 21.42 23.10 -0.12
N ALA A 501 21.03 22.08 0.66
CA ALA A 501 19.75 21.41 0.49
C ALA A 501 18.56 22.36 0.72
N LEU A 502 18.62 23.21 1.76
CA LEU A 502 17.60 24.23 2.02
C LEU A 502 17.48 25.23 0.88
N MET A 503 18.61 25.69 0.34
CA MET A 503 18.64 26.61 -0.79
C MET A 503 18.03 25.99 -2.04
N LEU A 504 18.41 24.75 -2.35
CA LEU A 504 17.87 24.00 -3.48
C LEU A 504 16.35 23.79 -3.34
N CYS A 505 15.88 23.41 -2.15
CA CYS A 505 14.46 23.32 -1.83
C CYS A 505 13.73 24.64 -2.04
N TYR A 506 14.31 25.77 -1.61
CA TYR A 506 13.73 27.09 -1.80
C TYR A 506 13.62 27.49 -3.28
N ILE A 507 14.70 27.28 -4.05
CA ILE A 507 14.74 27.58 -5.49
C ILE A 507 13.72 26.72 -6.23
N GLU A 508 13.71 25.40 -6.02
CA GLU A 508 12.79 24.48 -6.69
C GLU A 508 11.33 24.76 -6.34
N ASN A 509 10.99 25.06 -5.08
CA ASN A 509 9.62 25.41 -4.70
C ASN A 509 9.11 26.67 -5.42
N LYS A 510 10.00 27.64 -5.64
CA LYS A 510 9.65 28.84 -6.41
C LYS A 510 9.49 28.50 -7.88
N LEU A 511 10.44 27.78 -8.48
CA LEU A 511 10.40 27.47 -9.91
C LEU A 511 9.27 26.49 -10.29
N TYR A 512 8.88 25.57 -9.41
CA TYR A 512 7.85 24.56 -9.66
C TYR A 512 6.45 25.00 -9.20
N THR A 513 6.30 25.38 -7.94
CA THR A 513 4.98 25.62 -7.33
C THR A 513 4.41 27.01 -7.67
N TYR A 514 5.25 28.05 -7.77
CA TYR A 514 4.74 29.38 -8.12
C TYR A 514 4.47 29.55 -9.63
N SER A 515 5.22 28.87 -10.50
CA SER A 515 4.96 28.89 -11.94
C SER A 515 3.63 28.20 -12.23
N SER A 516 3.40 27.02 -11.68
CA SER A 516 2.16 26.25 -11.87
C SER A 516 0.90 26.95 -11.35
N ILE A 517 0.97 27.70 -10.23
CA ILE A 517 -0.20 28.40 -9.66
C ILE A 517 -0.58 29.65 -10.47
N TYR A 518 0.38 30.40 -11.02
CA TYR A 518 0.14 31.72 -11.60
C TYR A 518 0.17 31.77 -13.13
N TYR A 519 0.83 30.81 -13.79
CA TYR A 519 0.91 30.72 -15.25
C TYR A 519 0.04 29.58 -15.81
N PHE A 520 -1.05 29.24 -15.10
CA PHE A 520 -2.04 28.29 -15.59
C PHE A 520 -2.83 28.94 -16.74
N GLY A 521 -2.41 28.69 -17.99
CA GLY A 521 -3.15 29.08 -19.19
C GLY A 521 -2.41 29.86 -20.28
N ILE A 522 -1.08 30.02 -20.19
CA ILE A 522 -0.29 30.60 -21.29
C ILE A 522 0.88 29.65 -21.57
N ASP A 523 0.64 28.74 -22.52
CA ASP A 523 1.51 27.70 -23.08
C ASP A 523 1.77 26.44 -22.22
N ASP A 524 1.85 25.27 -22.90
CA ASP A 524 2.13 23.93 -22.36
C ASP A 524 3.56 23.79 -21.75
N ASP A 525 4.35 24.86 -21.75
CA ASP A 525 5.74 24.85 -21.34
C ASP A 525 5.91 25.02 -19.82
N VAL A 526 5.99 23.88 -19.13
CA VAL A 526 6.33 23.82 -17.70
C VAL A 526 7.73 24.40 -17.45
N MET A 527 7.83 25.58 -16.82
CA MET A 527 9.10 26.26 -16.55
C MET A 527 10.13 25.42 -15.77
N TYR A 528 9.68 24.56 -14.85
CA TYR A 528 10.54 23.62 -14.13
C TYR A 528 9.90 22.23 -14.09
N PRO A 529 10.45 21.24 -14.80
CA PRO A 529 9.76 19.98 -15.01
C PRO A 529 9.78 19.08 -13.77
N SER A 530 8.71 18.30 -13.59
CA SER A 530 8.51 17.38 -12.46
C SER A 530 9.62 16.33 -12.34
N TYR A 531 10.14 15.82 -13.46
CA TYR A 531 11.21 14.83 -13.46
C TYR A 531 12.52 15.37 -12.85
N MET A 532 12.78 16.68 -12.92
CA MET A 532 13.96 17.28 -12.27
C MET A 532 13.82 17.25 -10.74
N VAL A 533 12.64 17.53 -10.20
CA VAL A 533 12.38 17.41 -8.75
C VAL A 533 12.63 15.98 -8.27
N ILE A 534 12.17 14.98 -9.03
CA ILE A 534 12.39 13.57 -8.72
C ILE A 534 13.89 13.23 -8.78
N ALA A 535 14.58 13.64 -9.85
CA ALA A 535 15.99 13.37 -10.05
C ALA A 535 16.85 13.98 -8.94
N THR A 536 16.66 15.26 -8.59
CA THR A 536 17.44 15.92 -7.53
C THR A 536 17.14 15.33 -6.16
N THR A 537 15.91 14.89 -5.91
CA THR A 537 15.53 14.17 -4.68
C THR A 537 16.23 12.83 -4.56
N VAL A 538 16.16 11.99 -5.60
CA VAL A 538 16.77 10.65 -5.59
C VAL A 538 18.29 10.74 -5.49
N LEU A 539 18.92 11.63 -6.25
CA LEU A 539 20.36 11.87 -6.17
C LEU A 539 20.77 12.39 -4.79
N GLY A 540 20.02 13.33 -4.23
CA GLY A 540 20.23 13.84 -2.88
C GLY A 540 20.18 12.75 -1.82
N LEU A 541 19.15 11.90 -1.84
CA LEU A 541 19.02 10.78 -0.90
C LEU A 541 20.10 9.71 -1.10
N ALA A 542 20.49 9.41 -2.34
CA ALA A 542 21.57 8.48 -2.64
C ALA A 542 22.92 8.98 -2.13
N LEU A 543 23.20 10.28 -2.28
CA LEU A 543 24.41 10.92 -1.76
C LEU A 543 24.43 10.93 -0.22
N VAL A 544 23.32 11.29 0.43
CA VAL A 544 23.20 11.24 1.90
C VAL A 544 23.46 9.83 2.41
N ARG A 545 22.87 8.81 1.78
CA ARG A 545 23.09 7.41 2.16
C ARG A 545 24.55 7.01 2.00
N ARG A 546 25.20 7.39 0.89
CA ARG A 546 26.60 7.06 0.64
C ARG A 546 27.53 7.74 1.65
N LEU A 547 27.35 9.04 1.89
CA LEU A 547 28.11 9.80 2.89
C LEU A 547 27.93 9.25 4.31
N ALA A 548 26.73 8.76 4.63
CA ALA A 548 26.45 8.12 5.92
C ALA A 548 27.10 6.73 6.06
N LEU A 549 27.22 5.97 4.97
CA LEU A 549 27.93 4.67 4.97
C LEU A 549 29.44 4.83 5.06
N ASP A 550 29.96 5.92 4.50
CA ASP A 550 31.38 6.28 4.56
C ASP A 550 31.74 7.03 5.87
N ASP A 551 30.82 7.10 6.85
CA ASP A 551 30.95 7.80 8.14
C ASP A 551 31.38 9.28 8.04
N ARG A 552 31.05 9.96 6.93
CA ARG A 552 31.43 11.37 6.69
C ARG A 552 30.44 12.41 7.20
N ILE A 553 29.24 11.97 7.58
CA ILE A 553 28.19 12.83 8.13
C ILE A 553 27.56 12.15 9.35
N GLY A 554 27.27 12.93 10.38
CA GLY A 554 26.64 12.46 11.60
C GLY A 554 25.15 12.11 11.43
N PRO A 555 24.58 11.34 12.37
CA PRO A 555 23.19 10.87 12.29
C PRO A 555 22.16 12.01 12.31
N LYS A 556 22.48 13.15 12.94
CA LYS A 556 21.62 14.34 12.96
C LYS A 556 21.52 15.00 11.58
N ALA A 557 22.65 15.14 10.88
CA ALA A 557 22.67 15.69 9.53
C ALA A 557 21.98 14.77 8.53
N VAL A 558 22.19 13.45 8.64
CA VAL A 558 21.46 12.45 7.84
C VAL A 558 19.95 12.60 8.00
N TRP A 559 19.48 12.73 9.24
CA TRP A 559 18.07 12.93 9.54
C TRP A 559 17.50 14.21 8.90
N ILE A 560 18.17 15.36 9.07
CA ILE A 560 17.70 16.62 8.48
C ILE A 560 17.70 16.55 6.95
N LEU A 561 18.80 16.09 6.34
CA LEU A 561 18.94 16.02 4.88
C LEU A 561 17.93 15.04 4.26
N THR A 562 17.69 13.90 4.89
CA THR A 562 16.65 12.96 4.41
C THR A 562 15.25 13.57 4.48
N CYS A 563 14.92 14.35 5.52
CA CYS A 563 13.66 15.07 5.60
C CYS A 563 13.54 16.15 4.50
N LEU A 564 14.60 16.93 4.27
CA LEU A 564 14.60 18.00 3.25
C LEU A 564 14.40 17.44 1.84
N TYR A 565 15.14 16.40 1.45
CA TYR A 565 14.98 15.80 0.13
C TYR A 565 13.65 15.07 0.00
N ALA A 566 13.21 14.30 1.00
CA ALA A 566 11.92 13.60 0.94
C ALA A 566 10.73 14.58 0.85
N ALA A 567 10.81 15.73 1.53
CA ALA A 567 9.75 16.73 1.49
C ALA A 567 9.50 17.28 0.08
N LYS A 568 10.51 17.31 -0.80
CA LYS A 568 10.35 17.78 -2.18
C LYS A 568 9.27 17.03 -2.97
N LEU A 569 9.07 15.75 -2.67
CA LEU A 569 8.06 14.92 -3.33
C LEU A 569 6.64 15.44 -3.07
N SER A 570 6.40 16.16 -1.96
CA SER A 570 5.08 16.74 -1.67
C SER A 570 4.63 17.75 -2.73
N MET A 571 5.57 18.45 -3.37
CA MET A 571 5.27 19.42 -4.42
C MET A 571 4.62 18.76 -5.65
N LEU A 572 4.88 17.47 -5.90
CA LEU A 572 4.32 16.73 -7.02
C LEU A 572 2.84 16.34 -6.81
N PHE A 573 2.40 16.28 -5.55
CA PHE A 573 1.05 15.84 -5.21
C PHE A 573 0.09 17.01 -4.94
N LEU A 574 0.57 18.08 -4.31
CA LEU A 574 -0.24 19.25 -3.95
C LEU A 574 0.45 20.54 -4.41
N THR A 575 -0.23 21.31 -5.24
CA THR A 575 0.25 22.59 -5.78
C THR A 575 -0.21 23.75 -4.89
N PHE A 576 0.43 23.92 -3.72
CA PHE A 576 0.18 25.07 -2.85
C PHE A 576 1.46 25.72 -2.32
N LYS A 577 1.41 27.05 -2.15
CA LYS A 577 2.55 27.95 -1.92
C LYS A 577 3.47 27.53 -0.75
N SER A 578 2.92 26.92 0.30
CA SER A 578 3.69 26.51 1.48
C SER A 578 3.88 24.99 1.63
N VAL A 579 3.38 24.16 0.71
CA VAL A 579 3.36 22.68 0.83
C VAL A 579 4.72 22.11 1.19
N LEU A 580 5.78 22.54 0.50
CA LEU A 580 7.13 22.07 0.78
C LEU A 580 7.55 22.35 2.23
N TRP A 581 7.36 23.57 2.72
CA TRP A 581 7.78 23.98 4.06
C TRP A 581 6.98 23.27 5.15
N VAL A 582 5.69 23.08 4.91
CA VAL A 582 4.81 22.33 5.79
C VAL A 582 5.23 20.86 5.84
N ALA A 583 5.53 20.25 4.70
CA ALA A 583 6.03 18.87 4.61
C ALA A 583 7.40 18.70 5.31
N ILE A 584 8.33 19.66 5.16
CA ILE A 584 9.60 19.66 5.89
C ILE A 584 9.35 19.66 7.39
N LEU A 585 8.50 20.56 7.89
CA LEU A 585 8.19 20.70 9.31
C LEU A 585 7.55 19.42 9.88
N LEU A 586 6.60 18.83 9.16
CA LEU A 586 5.92 17.60 9.56
C LEU A 586 6.85 16.37 9.53
N LEU A 587 7.68 16.22 8.49
CA LEU A 587 8.68 15.15 8.42
C LEU A 587 9.72 15.27 9.53
N LEU A 588 10.17 16.48 9.83
CA LEU A 588 11.11 16.74 10.93
C LEU A 588 10.45 16.44 12.30
N ALA A 589 9.15 16.67 12.47
CA ALA A 589 8.46 16.32 13.70
C ALA A 589 8.29 14.81 13.92
N ILE A 590 7.94 14.05 12.86
CA ILE A 590 7.53 12.63 12.98
C ILE A 590 8.70 11.64 12.85
N SER A 591 9.73 11.97 12.08
CA SER A 591 10.83 11.05 11.79
C SER A 591 11.90 10.81 12.90
N PRO A 592 12.07 11.63 13.96
CA PRO A 592 13.07 11.39 15.01
C PRO A 592 13.07 9.98 15.62
N PRO A 593 11.93 9.37 16.00
CA PRO A 593 11.90 8.02 16.54
C PRO A 593 12.42 6.97 15.55
N LEU A 594 12.20 7.18 14.24
CA LEU A 594 12.59 6.24 13.19
C LEU A 594 14.06 6.36 12.78
N LEU A 595 14.60 7.59 12.77
CA LEU A 595 15.90 7.90 12.18
C LEU A 595 16.99 8.21 13.21
N LEU A 596 16.68 8.91 14.32
CA LEU A 596 17.69 9.33 15.30
C LEU A 596 17.92 8.31 16.41
N TYR A 597 16.84 7.68 16.90
CA TYR A 597 16.90 6.79 18.07
C TYR A 597 17.02 5.30 17.73
N LYS A 598 17.19 4.97 16.44
CA LYS A 598 17.26 3.58 15.96
C LYS A 598 18.49 2.84 16.51
N GLU A 599 18.27 1.81 17.33
CA GLU A 599 19.34 0.91 17.78
C GLU A 599 19.32 -0.39 16.96
N LYS A 600 20.48 -0.77 16.39
CA LYS A 600 20.65 -2.09 15.79
C LYS A 600 21.03 -3.06 16.92
N GLY A 601 20.06 -3.80 17.45
CA GLY A 601 20.33 -5.07 18.16
C GLY A 601 20.14 -5.16 19.67
N LYS A 602 19.60 -4.15 20.39
CA LYS A 602 19.20 -4.32 21.80
C LYS A 602 17.77 -3.80 22.02
N ALA A 603 17.02 -4.50 22.86
CA ALA A 603 15.60 -4.25 23.15
C ALA A 603 15.37 -3.06 24.13
N GLY A 604 16.35 -2.18 24.31
CA GLY A 604 16.27 -1.02 25.20
C GLY A 604 15.96 0.26 24.43
N SER A 605 15.00 1.06 24.89
CA SER A 605 14.74 2.39 24.32
C SER A 605 15.85 3.36 24.75
N LYS A 606 16.49 4.04 23.78
CA LYS A 606 17.37 5.20 24.04
C LYS A 606 16.61 6.45 24.47
N MET A 607 15.31 6.53 24.18
CA MET A 607 14.51 7.72 24.35
C MET A 607 13.97 7.83 25.79
N LYS A 608 14.29 8.93 26.47
CA LYS A 608 13.77 9.21 27.83
C LYS A 608 12.28 9.63 27.76
N PRO A 609 11.47 9.36 28.81
CA PRO A 609 10.05 9.73 28.81
C PRO A 609 9.77 11.21 28.54
N TRP A 610 10.56 12.12 29.13
CA TRP A 610 10.44 13.57 28.87
C TRP A 610 10.65 13.92 27.40
N GLN A 611 11.61 13.28 26.73
CA GLN A 611 11.85 13.47 25.30
C GLN A 611 10.66 12.97 24.47
N ALA A 612 10.01 11.88 24.90
CA ALA A 612 8.82 11.35 24.24
C ALA A 612 7.65 12.36 24.30
N PHE A 613 7.41 12.95 25.47
CA PHE A 613 6.41 14.01 25.62
C PHE A 613 6.76 15.25 24.80
N SER A 614 8.03 15.67 24.77
CA SER A 614 8.42 16.84 23.96
C SER A 614 8.23 16.57 22.46
N HIS A 615 8.57 15.39 21.96
CA HIS A 615 8.35 15.03 20.56
C HIS A 615 6.85 14.93 20.23
N ALA A 616 6.03 14.36 21.13
CA ALA A 616 4.59 14.34 20.96
C ALA A 616 3.98 15.76 20.88
N ALA A 617 4.44 16.68 21.74
CA ALA A 617 4.02 18.08 21.70
C ALA A 617 4.46 18.80 20.41
N VAL A 618 5.67 18.53 19.93
CA VAL A 618 6.14 19.07 18.64
C VAL A 618 5.30 18.53 17.48
N ILE A 619 4.92 17.25 17.49
CA ILE A 619 4.06 16.64 16.47
C ILE A 619 2.68 17.30 16.46
N THR A 620 2.03 17.46 17.62
CA THR A 620 0.69 18.06 17.70
C THR A 620 0.69 19.52 17.25
N LEU A 621 1.67 20.31 17.69
CA LEU A 621 1.85 21.70 17.25
C LEU A 621 2.14 21.79 15.75
N SER A 622 2.93 20.87 15.23
CA SER A 622 3.25 20.79 13.81
C SER A 622 1.99 20.52 12.99
N VAL A 623 1.22 19.49 13.32
CA VAL A 623 -0.03 19.15 12.62
C VAL A 623 -1.03 20.31 12.70
N TRP A 624 -1.13 21.00 13.84
CA TRP A 624 -1.99 22.19 13.98
C TRP A 624 -1.57 23.35 13.06
N TYR A 625 -0.26 23.58 12.91
CA TYR A 625 0.26 24.56 11.95
C TYR A 625 -0.05 24.17 10.50
N CYS A 626 -0.10 22.87 10.20
CA CYS A 626 -0.42 22.31 8.89
C CYS A 626 -1.92 22.35 8.52
N ARG A 627 -2.82 22.84 9.40
CA ARG A 627 -4.29 22.72 9.19
C ARG A 627 -4.79 23.22 7.84
N ASN A 628 -4.22 24.31 7.30
CA ASN A 628 -4.63 24.86 6.00
C ASN A 628 -4.25 23.92 4.85
N THR A 629 -3.07 23.31 4.90
CA THR A 629 -2.66 22.32 3.88
C THR A 629 -3.48 21.03 3.98
N ILE A 630 -3.91 20.66 5.19
CA ILE A 630 -4.80 19.51 5.41
C ILE A 630 -6.16 19.82 4.79
N PHE A 631 -6.70 21.03 5.02
CA PHE A 631 -7.95 21.48 4.40
C PHE A 631 -7.90 21.39 2.87
N GLU A 632 -6.87 21.95 2.24
CA GLU A 632 -6.72 21.92 0.79
C GLU A 632 -6.51 20.51 0.25
N ALA A 633 -5.73 19.67 0.92
CA ALA A 633 -5.54 18.27 0.53
C ALA A 633 -6.87 17.50 0.55
N LEU A 634 -7.72 17.76 1.55
CA LEU A 634 -9.04 17.16 1.67
C LEU A 634 -10.01 17.71 0.63
N GLN A 635 -9.95 19.00 0.33
CA GLN A 635 -10.73 19.61 -0.74
C GLN A 635 -10.35 19.04 -2.11
N TRP A 636 -9.06 18.86 -2.37
CA TRP A 636 -8.55 18.23 -3.59
C TRP A 636 -9.02 16.78 -3.72
N TRP A 637 -9.02 16.02 -2.61
CA TRP A 637 -9.47 14.63 -2.60
C TRP A 637 -10.98 14.47 -2.77
N ASN A 638 -11.79 15.28 -2.07
CA ASN A 638 -13.25 15.17 -2.08
C ASN A 638 -13.91 15.96 -3.23
N GLY A 639 -13.19 16.87 -3.88
CA GLY A 639 -13.73 17.81 -4.86
C GLY A 639 -14.70 18.86 -4.27
N ARG A 640 -14.88 18.88 -2.94
CA ARG A 640 -15.78 19.78 -2.20
C ARG A 640 -15.09 20.29 -0.93
N PRO A 641 -15.44 21.49 -0.43
CA PRO A 641 -14.89 21.99 0.83
C PRO A 641 -15.18 20.99 1.96
N PRO A 642 -14.16 20.58 2.74
CA PRO A 642 -14.35 19.64 3.83
C PRO A 642 -15.09 20.30 5.00
N SER A 643 -15.95 19.53 5.67
CA SER A 643 -16.61 19.99 6.89
C SER A 643 -15.62 20.20 8.04
N ASP A 644 -15.95 21.14 8.91
CA ASP A 644 -15.18 21.50 10.10
C ASP A 644 -14.85 20.29 11.00
N GLY A 645 -15.82 19.39 11.19
CA GLY A 645 -15.64 18.13 11.94
C GLY A 645 -14.69 17.15 11.25
N LEU A 646 -14.70 17.09 9.91
CA LEU A 646 -13.78 16.29 9.13
C LEU A 646 -12.35 16.82 9.27
N VAL A 647 -12.13 18.14 9.17
CA VAL A 647 -10.81 18.76 9.34
C VAL A 647 -10.26 18.50 10.74
N LEU A 648 -11.07 18.69 11.80
CA LEU A 648 -10.66 18.37 13.17
C LEU A 648 -10.29 16.89 13.32
N GLY A 649 -11.11 16.01 12.74
CA GLY A 649 -10.88 14.56 12.77
C GLY A 649 -9.54 14.17 12.14
N PHE A 650 -9.21 14.74 10.98
CA PHE A 650 -7.90 14.53 10.35
C PHE A 650 -6.74 15.11 11.17
N ILE A 651 -6.89 16.29 11.78
CA ILE A 651 -5.85 16.86 12.67
C ILE A 651 -5.56 15.92 13.84
N ILE A 652 -6.60 15.42 14.51
CA ILE A 652 -6.45 14.49 15.66
C ILE A 652 -5.88 13.16 15.19
N LEU A 653 -6.39 12.59 14.09
CA LEU A 653 -5.92 11.33 13.53
C LEU A 653 -4.43 11.41 13.16
N LEU A 654 -4.02 12.46 12.42
CA LEU A 654 -2.63 12.66 12.01
C LEU A 654 -1.70 12.86 13.20
N SER A 655 -2.15 13.56 14.25
CA SER A 655 -1.38 13.69 15.49
C SER A 655 -1.17 12.34 16.19
N GLY A 656 -2.21 11.49 16.23
CA GLY A 656 -2.15 10.13 16.76
C GLY A 656 -1.21 9.24 15.93
N LEU A 657 -1.38 9.21 14.62
CA LEU A 657 -0.50 8.45 13.71
C LEU A 657 0.96 8.92 13.79
N GLY A 658 1.20 10.22 13.91
CA GLY A 658 2.54 10.77 14.10
C GLY A 658 3.20 10.30 15.41
N CYS A 659 2.42 10.08 16.47
CA CYS A 659 2.92 9.56 17.75
C CYS A 659 3.10 8.03 17.78
N PHE A 660 2.61 7.29 16.77
CA PHE A 660 2.66 5.83 16.75
C PHE A 660 4.09 5.25 16.79
N PRO A 661 5.09 5.76 16.04
CA PRO A 661 6.47 5.26 16.12
C PRO A 661 7.09 5.40 17.52
N ILE A 662 6.73 6.44 18.27
CA ILE A 662 7.20 6.66 19.65
C ILE A 662 6.72 5.51 20.54
N VAL A 663 5.42 5.21 20.51
CA VAL A 663 4.82 4.19 21.40
C VAL A 663 5.15 2.77 20.94
N SER A 664 5.13 2.50 19.63
CA SER A 664 5.34 1.14 19.11
C SER A 664 6.79 0.67 19.24
N GLN A 665 7.77 1.54 18.99
CA GLN A 665 9.19 1.17 19.00
C GLN A 665 9.88 1.40 20.34
N HIS A 666 9.59 2.51 21.03
CA HIS A 666 10.32 2.92 22.24
C HIS A 666 9.56 2.60 23.54
N PHE A 667 8.24 2.77 23.55
CA PHE A 667 7.41 2.57 24.75
C PHE A 667 6.44 1.39 24.62
N SER A 668 6.89 0.33 23.92
CA SER A 668 6.11 -0.89 23.70
C SER A 668 5.70 -1.60 25.00
N HIS A 669 6.50 -1.45 26.05
CA HIS A 669 6.27 -2.01 27.39
C HIS A 669 5.18 -1.26 28.18
N ILE A 670 4.90 0.01 27.86
CA ILE A 670 3.90 0.82 28.58
C ILE A 670 2.51 0.61 27.96
N LEU A 671 1.73 -0.28 28.59
CA LEU A 671 0.36 -0.59 28.16
C LEU A 671 -0.55 0.64 28.14
N LEU A 672 -0.39 1.58 29.09
CA LEU A 672 -1.19 2.80 29.16
C LEU A 672 -0.98 3.69 27.92
N ALA A 673 0.27 3.85 27.47
CA ALA A 673 0.59 4.65 26.28
C ALA A 673 -0.05 4.07 25.00
N ARG A 674 -0.04 2.73 24.85
CA ARG A 674 -0.71 2.04 23.73
C ARG A 674 -2.22 2.28 23.73
N ARG A 675 -2.85 2.24 24.91
CA ARG A 675 -4.29 2.42 25.05
C ARG A 675 -4.72 3.87 24.80
N VAL A 676 -3.97 4.85 25.32
CA VAL A 676 -4.21 6.27 25.06
C VAL A 676 -4.03 6.59 23.58
N LEU A 677 -2.98 6.06 22.95
CA LEU A 677 -2.77 6.22 21.50
C LEU A 677 -3.95 5.67 20.68
N LEU A 678 -4.43 4.47 21.04
CA LEU A 678 -5.59 3.86 20.40
C LEU A 678 -6.85 4.73 20.56
N LEU A 679 -7.07 5.30 21.75
CA LEU A 679 -8.17 6.23 21.98
C LEU A 679 -8.07 7.47 21.08
N VAL A 680 -6.91 8.12 20.99
CA VAL A 680 -6.72 9.31 20.13
C VAL A 680 -7.00 9.01 18.66
N VAL A 681 -6.51 7.87 18.15
CA VAL A 681 -6.76 7.43 16.78
C VAL A 681 -8.26 7.19 16.55
N VAL A 682 -8.93 6.52 17.48
CA VAL A 682 -10.38 6.26 17.36
C VAL A 682 -11.20 7.55 17.43
N VAL A 683 -10.86 8.53 18.28
CA VAL A 683 -11.49 9.86 18.26
C VAL A 683 -11.37 10.50 16.88
N GLY A 684 -10.17 10.49 16.29
CA GLY A 684 -9.95 11.04 14.95
C GLY A 684 -10.82 10.37 13.89
N VAL A 685 -10.89 9.04 13.90
CA VAL A 685 -11.75 8.27 12.97
C VAL A 685 -13.24 8.56 13.18
N LEU A 686 -13.69 8.64 14.43
CA LEU A 686 -15.09 8.95 14.75
C LEU A 686 -15.50 10.35 14.25
N LEU A 687 -14.63 11.33 14.40
CA LEU A 687 -14.86 12.68 13.88
C LEU A 687 -14.90 12.73 12.35
N ILE A 688 -14.05 11.96 11.68
CA ILE A 688 -14.07 11.85 10.20
C ILE A 688 -15.37 11.20 9.71
N TYR A 689 -15.86 10.17 10.40
CA TYR A 689 -17.06 9.44 9.99
C TYR A 689 -18.36 10.20 10.33
N LEU A 690 -18.46 10.74 11.54
CA LEU A 690 -19.66 11.41 12.02
C LEU A 690 -19.76 12.89 11.60
N GLN A 691 -18.63 13.51 11.25
CA GLN A 691 -18.52 14.92 10.83
C GLN A 691 -19.40 15.87 11.67
N PRO A 692 -19.25 15.87 13.01
CA PRO A 692 -20.13 16.66 13.86
C PRO A 692 -19.93 18.15 13.57
N PRO A 693 -21.00 18.96 13.48
CA PRO A 693 -20.87 20.40 13.39
C PRO A 693 -20.17 20.94 14.64
N LEU A 694 -19.14 21.77 14.43
CA LEU A 694 -18.40 22.38 15.53
C LEU A 694 -19.24 23.52 16.15
N PRO A 695 -19.24 23.67 17.49
CA PRO A 695 -19.76 24.88 18.13
C PRO A 695 -19.06 26.11 17.56
N GLU A 696 -19.76 27.24 17.41
CA GLU A 696 -19.21 28.46 16.78
C GLU A 696 -17.90 28.96 17.42
N ALA A 697 -17.66 28.66 18.70
CA ALA A 697 -16.42 28.98 19.41
C ALA A 697 -15.20 28.11 18.99
N LEU A 698 -15.45 26.91 18.44
CA LEU A 698 -14.45 25.94 18.01
C LEU A 698 -14.34 25.83 16.48
N THR A 699 -15.20 26.53 15.74
CA THR A 699 -15.14 26.59 14.27
C THR A 699 -13.79 27.14 13.81
N PHE A 700 -13.24 26.53 12.76
CA PHE A 700 -11.97 26.97 12.18
C PHE A 700 -12.22 28.23 11.34
N LYS A 701 -12.43 29.37 12.00
CA LYS A 701 -12.63 30.67 11.35
C LYS A 701 -11.33 31.13 10.67
N SER A 702 -11.05 30.58 9.49
CA SER A 702 -10.21 31.25 8.51
C SER A 702 -11.10 32.04 7.55
N SER A 703 -10.69 33.25 7.19
CA SER A 703 -11.45 34.17 6.33
C SER A 703 -11.84 33.57 4.97
N PHE A 704 -11.11 32.52 4.54
CA PHE A 704 -11.36 31.77 3.31
C PHE A 704 -12.51 30.76 3.44
N MET A 705 -12.64 30.09 4.59
CA MET A 705 -13.69 29.09 4.84
C MET A 705 -15.08 29.73 5.02
N TYR A 706 -15.14 30.95 5.57
CA TYR A 706 -16.40 31.67 5.80
C TYR A 706 -17.15 32.05 4.51
N ILE A 707 -16.43 32.28 3.40
CA ILE A 707 -17.03 32.69 2.12
C ILE A 707 -17.70 31.49 1.41
N GLN A 708 -17.28 30.26 1.72
CA GLN A 708 -17.67 29.07 0.96
C GLN A 708 -18.81 28.27 1.61
N ASP A 709 -18.91 28.25 2.94
CA ASP A 709 -20.01 27.56 3.67
C ASP A 709 -21.34 28.33 3.66
N ASN A 710 -21.30 29.63 3.41
CA ASN A 710 -22.48 30.47 3.21
C ASN A 710 -22.50 31.02 1.79
N SER A 711 -22.45 30.12 0.81
CA SER A 711 -22.70 30.53 -0.57
C SER A 711 -24.10 31.17 -0.62
N VAL A 712 -24.21 32.37 -1.22
CA VAL A 712 -25.49 33.06 -1.39
C VAL A 712 -26.47 32.17 -2.18
N ASP A 713 -25.93 31.26 -2.99
CA ASP A 713 -26.68 30.28 -3.78
C ASP A 713 -27.38 29.23 -2.90
N ASP A 714 -26.77 28.70 -1.83
CA ASP A 714 -27.42 27.70 -0.98
C ASP A 714 -28.62 28.27 -0.22
N LEU A 715 -28.50 29.51 0.28
CA LEU A 715 -29.58 30.20 0.99
C LEU A 715 -30.73 30.59 0.04
N THR A 716 -30.41 30.88 -1.23
CA THR A 716 -31.41 31.26 -2.24
C THR A 716 -32.10 30.05 -2.87
N ILE A 717 -31.42 28.91 -3.01
CA ILE A 717 -31.97 27.67 -3.59
C ILE A 717 -32.76 26.86 -2.55
N TYR A 718 -32.24 26.72 -1.33
CA TYR A 718 -32.82 25.81 -0.32
C TYR A 718 -33.49 26.52 0.87
N GLY A 719 -33.43 27.86 0.93
CA GLY A 719 -34.02 28.65 2.01
C GLY A 719 -33.29 28.52 3.35
N LEU A 720 -33.93 28.98 4.43
CA LEU A 720 -33.46 28.80 5.81
C LEU A 720 -33.61 27.33 6.21
N VAL A 721 -32.60 26.52 5.92
CA VAL A 721 -32.50 25.17 6.46
C VAL A 721 -32.35 25.29 7.98
N GLU A 722 -33.31 24.76 8.75
CA GLU A 722 -33.21 24.71 10.21
C GLU A 722 -31.88 24.05 10.61
N LYS A 723 -31.03 24.80 11.32
CA LYS A 723 -29.72 24.31 11.78
C LYS A 723 -29.94 23.11 12.71
N LYS A 724 -29.61 21.92 12.22
CA LYS A 724 -29.62 20.68 12.99
C LYS A 724 -28.81 20.86 14.28
N ALA A 725 -29.35 20.42 15.42
CA ALA A 725 -28.70 20.57 16.71
C ALA A 725 -27.34 19.85 16.71
N SER A 726 -26.28 20.53 17.14
CA SER A 726 -24.91 20.03 17.04
C SER A 726 -24.50 19.07 18.17
N TRP A 727 -25.16 19.13 19.32
CA TRP A 727 -24.79 18.38 20.52
C TRP A 727 -25.03 16.85 20.49
N PRO A 728 -26.03 16.27 19.77
CA PRO A 728 -26.29 14.84 19.81
C PRO A 728 -25.13 13.98 19.31
N SER A 729 -24.48 14.40 18.22
CA SER A 729 -23.31 13.68 17.67
C SER A 729 -22.12 13.66 18.64
N TRP A 730 -21.93 14.72 19.44
CA TRP A 730 -20.90 14.77 20.47
C TRP A 730 -21.19 13.82 21.63
N LEU A 731 -22.46 13.62 21.99
CA LEU A 731 -22.83 12.58 22.96
C LEU A 731 -22.49 11.19 22.44
N LEU A 732 -22.82 10.87 21.18
CA LEU A 732 -22.48 9.58 20.58
C LEU A 732 -20.97 9.32 20.62
N ILE A 733 -20.15 10.31 20.22
CA ILE A 733 -18.68 10.21 20.30
C ILE A 733 -18.24 9.94 21.75
N GLY A 734 -18.80 10.67 22.71
CA GLY A 734 -18.56 10.45 24.14
C GLY A 734 -18.89 9.02 24.60
N THR A 735 -20.03 8.47 24.17
CA THR A 735 -20.45 7.10 24.52
C THR A 735 -19.46 6.05 24.01
N ILE A 736 -19.05 6.16 22.74
CA ILE A 736 -18.12 5.23 22.11
C ILE A 736 -16.76 5.31 22.80
N MET A 737 -16.29 6.52 23.09
CA MET A 737 -15.02 6.74 23.78
C MET A 737 -14.99 6.17 25.20
N PHE A 738 -16.05 6.38 25.96
CA PHE A 738 -16.17 5.82 27.31
C PHE A 738 -16.25 4.30 27.28
N SER A 739 -16.97 3.73 26.31
CA SER A 739 -17.04 2.27 26.14
C SER A 739 -15.68 1.66 25.78
N LEU A 740 -14.94 2.30 24.89
CA LEU A 740 -13.60 1.87 24.50
C LEU A 740 -12.59 2.01 25.65
N ALA A 741 -12.70 3.06 26.46
CA ALA A 741 -11.88 3.24 27.66
C ALA A 741 -12.13 2.14 28.71
N ALA A 742 -13.37 1.65 28.83
CA ALA A 742 -13.72 0.54 29.72
C ALA A 742 -13.19 -0.81 29.19
N VAL A 743 -13.40 -1.11 27.90
CA VAL A 743 -12.91 -2.36 27.25
C VAL A 743 -11.38 -2.43 27.28
N THR A 744 -10.70 -1.31 27.02
CA THR A 744 -9.24 -1.23 27.10
C THR A 744 -8.71 -1.22 28.53
N LYS A 745 -9.58 -1.28 29.56
CA LYS A 745 -9.24 -1.26 30.99
C LYS A 745 -8.43 -0.03 31.41
N ILE A 746 -8.64 1.11 30.76
CA ILE A 746 -8.17 2.41 31.27
C ILE A 746 -9.00 2.76 32.50
N ILE A 747 -10.32 2.56 32.41
CA ILE A 747 -11.24 2.68 33.54
C ILE A 747 -11.41 1.29 34.18
N PRO A 748 -11.20 1.13 35.49
CA PRO A 748 -11.23 -0.17 36.17
C PRO A 748 -12.67 -0.69 36.43
N VAL A 749 -13.54 -0.71 35.40
CA VAL A 749 -14.96 -1.16 35.48
C VAL A 749 -15.09 -2.63 35.89
N GLN A 750 -14.06 -3.44 35.64
CA GLN A 750 -14.07 -4.87 35.98
C GLN A 750 -14.10 -5.12 37.49
N TYR A 751 -13.45 -4.26 38.28
CA TYR A 751 -13.21 -4.52 39.71
C TYR A 751 -14.26 -3.92 40.63
N ILE A 752 -14.95 -2.85 40.20
CA ILE A 752 -15.88 -2.08 41.03
C ILE A 752 -17.29 -2.20 40.45
N VAL A 753 -18.22 -2.80 41.19
CA VAL A 753 -19.60 -3.06 40.72
C VAL A 753 -20.39 -1.76 40.60
N GLU A 754 -20.24 -0.81 41.52
CA GLU A 754 -20.92 0.50 41.47
C GLU A 754 -20.53 1.28 40.20
N LEU A 755 -19.24 1.29 39.87
CA LEU A 755 -18.72 1.91 38.65
C LEU A 755 -19.27 1.22 37.40
N ARG A 756 -19.49 -0.10 37.44
CA ARG A 756 -20.12 -0.88 36.35
C ARG A 756 -21.59 -0.52 36.16
N ILE A 757 -22.35 -0.37 37.24
CA ILE A 757 -23.74 0.08 37.18
C ILE A 757 -23.79 1.49 36.57
N LEU A 758 -23.02 2.43 37.13
CA LEU A 758 -22.94 3.80 36.64
C LEU A 758 -22.54 3.86 35.16
N TYR A 759 -21.58 3.03 34.76
CA TYR A 759 -21.13 2.90 33.38
C TYR A 759 -22.26 2.40 32.45
N SER A 760 -22.93 1.30 32.82
CA SER A 760 -23.99 0.70 32.02
C SER A 760 -25.21 1.62 31.85
N VAL A 761 -25.63 2.30 32.93
CA VAL A 761 -26.71 3.27 32.93
C VAL A 761 -26.31 4.51 32.13
N GLY A 762 -25.10 5.02 32.35
CA GLY A 762 -24.58 6.20 31.64
C GLY A 762 -24.54 6.01 30.12
N ILE A 763 -24.06 4.86 29.63
CA ILE A 763 -24.07 4.53 28.19
C ILE A 763 -25.49 4.43 27.66
N GLY A 764 -26.39 3.76 28.39
CA GLY A 764 -27.77 3.60 27.98
C GLY A 764 -28.51 4.93 27.84
N ILE A 765 -28.32 5.84 28.81
CA ILE A 765 -28.95 7.16 28.80
C ILE A 765 -28.41 8.01 27.65
N THR A 766 -27.09 8.08 27.51
CA THR A 766 -26.46 8.93 26.49
C THR A 766 -26.74 8.45 25.06
N LEU A 767 -26.72 7.13 24.81
CA LEU A 767 -27.12 6.56 23.52
C LEU A 767 -28.63 6.73 23.26
N GLY A 768 -29.45 6.54 24.29
CA GLY A 768 -30.90 6.72 24.20
C GLY A 768 -31.28 8.15 23.83
N ILE A 769 -30.68 9.15 24.50
CA ILE A 769 -30.89 10.58 24.20
C ILE A 769 -30.45 10.90 22.76
N TYR A 770 -29.32 10.36 22.31
CA TYR A 770 -28.85 10.53 20.93
C TYR A 770 -29.89 10.00 19.92
N ILE A 771 -30.37 8.77 20.08
CA ILE A 771 -31.37 8.17 19.18
C ILE A 771 -32.66 9.00 19.19
N CYS A 772 -33.10 9.48 20.35
CA CYS A 772 -34.29 10.31 20.48
C CYS A 772 -34.15 11.64 19.72
N ALA A 773 -33.02 12.34 19.91
CA ALA A 773 -32.77 13.64 19.31
C ALA A 773 -32.56 13.57 17.79
N GLU A 774 -31.98 12.50 17.29
CA GLU A 774 -31.64 12.34 15.87
C GLU A 774 -32.80 11.77 15.04
N PHE A 775 -33.56 10.81 15.58
CA PHE A 775 -34.54 10.03 14.81
C PHE A 775 -36.00 10.22 15.25
N PHE A 776 -36.28 10.71 16.46
CA PHE A 776 -37.64 10.74 17.03
C PHE A 776 -38.03 12.12 17.59
N ILE A 777 -37.95 13.20 16.81
CA ILE A 777 -37.97 14.60 17.31
C ILE A 777 -39.27 15.03 18.06
N GLN A 778 -40.40 14.32 17.93
CA GLN A 778 -41.75 14.89 18.23
C GLN A 778 -42.57 14.22 19.37
N ALA A 779 -41.99 13.40 20.26
CA ALA A 779 -42.79 12.72 21.31
C ALA A 779 -42.05 12.52 22.66
N PRO A 780 -42.30 13.34 23.70
CA PRO A 780 -41.55 13.28 24.96
C PRO A 780 -41.80 12.00 25.79
N ILE A 781 -43.03 11.44 25.74
CA ILE A 781 -43.35 10.18 26.42
C ILE A 781 -42.61 9.02 25.76
N LEU A 782 -42.53 9.03 24.42
CA LEU A 782 -41.78 8.03 23.65
C LEU A 782 -40.28 8.12 23.93
N HIS A 783 -39.73 9.32 24.11
CA HIS A 783 -38.32 9.51 24.51
C HIS A 783 -38.00 8.83 25.83
N ALA A 784 -38.84 9.00 26.85
CA ALA A 784 -38.62 8.37 28.16
C ALA A 784 -38.62 6.83 28.06
N MET A 785 -39.56 6.26 27.29
CA MET A 785 -39.65 4.82 27.08
C MET A 785 -38.48 4.28 26.25
N LEU A 786 -38.05 5.00 25.21
CA LEU A 786 -36.94 4.61 24.34
C LEU A 786 -35.60 4.66 25.08
N VAL A 787 -35.36 5.72 25.86
CA VAL A 787 -34.20 5.80 26.77
C VAL A 787 -34.25 4.66 27.80
N GLY A 788 -35.43 4.33 28.32
CA GLY A 788 -35.65 3.18 29.20
C GLY A 788 -35.30 1.84 28.53
N ALA A 789 -35.71 1.63 27.28
CA ALA A 789 -35.39 0.41 26.53
C ALA A 789 -33.88 0.28 26.26
N VAL A 790 -33.24 1.35 25.81
CA VAL A 790 -31.80 1.38 25.51
C VAL A 790 -30.96 1.20 26.79
N THR A 791 -31.39 1.76 27.93
CA THR A 791 -30.75 1.52 29.23
C THR A 791 -30.91 0.10 29.72
N CYS A 792 -32.08 -0.53 29.53
CA CYS A 792 -32.27 -1.95 29.83
C CYS A 792 -31.34 -2.81 28.98
N ALA A 793 -31.20 -2.51 27.69
CA ALA A 793 -30.29 -3.21 26.78
C ALA A 793 -28.82 -3.03 27.20
N SER A 794 -28.38 -1.83 27.54
CA SER A 794 -26.99 -1.58 27.97
C SER A 794 -26.66 -2.27 29.30
N ILE A 795 -27.59 -2.27 30.27
CA ILE A 795 -27.44 -3.02 31.52
C ILE A 795 -27.31 -4.51 31.24
N PHE A 796 -28.18 -5.06 30.39
CA PHE A 796 -28.14 -6.47 30.03
C PHE A 796 -26.75 -6.85 29.48
N VAL A 797 -26.29 -6.13 28.46
CA VAL A 797 -25.01 -6.36 27.75
C VAL A 797 -23.80 -6.22 28.69
N VAL A 798 -23.74 -5.17 29.50
CA VAL A 798 -22.57 -4.97 30.37
C VAL A 798 -22.48 -6.06 31.44
N PHE A 799 -23.61 -6.51 31.99
CA PHE A 799 -23.66 -7.52 33.04
C PHE A 799 -23.63 -8.96 32.52
N THR A 800 -23.88 -9.21 31.24
CA THR A 800 -23.57 -10.49 30.58
C THR A 800 -22.07 -10.67 30.42
N HIS A 801 -21.37 -9.68 29.86
CA HIS A 801 -19.91 -9.75 29.65
C HIS A 801 -19.11 -9.64 30.97
N LEU A 802 -19.58 -8.84 31.93
CA LEU A 802 -19.00 -8.73 33.27
C LEU A 802 -20.05 -9.13 34.31
N PRO A 803 -20.17 -10.42 34.67
CA PRO A 803 -21.17 -10.87 35.62
C PRO A 803 -20.88 -10.39 37.05
N SER A 804 -21.96 -10.24 37.82
CA SER A 804 -21.95 -9.96 39.27
C SER A 804 -22.70 -11.08 40.00
N SER A 805 -22.58 -11.16 41.33
CA SER A 805 -23.32 -12.14 42.14
C SER A 805 -24.85 -12.02 42.03
N SER A 806 -25.36 -10.84 41.67
CA SER A 806 -26.79 -10.58 41.48
C SER A 806 -27.27 -10.77 40.04
N SER A 807 -26.36 -10.86 39.06
CA SER A 807 -26.70 -10.93 37.63
C SER A 807 -27.68 -12.06 37.25
N PRO A 808 -27.53 -13.33 37.67
CA PRO A 808 -28.43 -14.40 37.21
C PRO A 808 -29.88 -14.24 37.70
N ARG A 809 -30.10 -13.49 38.80
CA ARG A 809 -31.44 -13.25 39.36
C ARG A 809 -32.18 -12.13 38.64
N PHE A 810 -31.48 -11.07 38.22
CA PHE A 810 -32.10 -9.87 37.67
C PHE A 810 -32.09 -9.78 36.14
N LEU A 811 -31.07 -10.32 35.45
CA LEU A 811 -30.96 -10.20 33.99
C LEU A 811 -32.15 -10.74 33.20
N PRO A 812 -32.73 -11.91 33.54
CA PRO A 812 -33.92 -12.42 32.84
C PRO A 812 -35.11 -11.45 32.94
N TRP A 813 -35.28 -10.78 34.08
CA TRP A 813 -36.34 -9.78 34.28
C TRP A 813 -36.07 -8.49 33.48
N VAL A 814 -34.81 -8.05 33.39
CA VAL A 814 -34.42 -6.91 32.55
C VAL A 814 -34.69 -7.21 31.07
N PHE A 815 -34.40 -8.43 30.60
CA PHE A 815 -34.73 -8.86 29.24
C PHE A 815 -36.25 -8.93 29.01
N ALA A 816 -37.02 -9.46 29.95
CA ALA A 816 -38.47 -9.50 29.86
C ALA A 816 -39.08 -8.09 29.78
N LEU A 817 -38.56 -7.14 30.57
CA LEU A 817 -38.94 -5.73 30.50
C LEU A 817 -38.63 -5.13 29.12
N LEU A 818 -37.43 -5.38 28.58
CA LEU A 818 -37.03 -4.91 27.25
C LEU A 818 -38.00 -5.40 26.16
N VAL A 819 -38.34 -6.70 26.17
CA VAL A 819 -39.28 -7.31 25.22
C VAL A 819 -40.68 -6.71 25.38
N ALA A 820 -41.15 -6.47 26.61
CA ALA A 820 -42.46 -5.90 26.88
C ALA A 820 -42.60 -4.44 26.41
N LEU A 821 -41.51 -3.66 26.40
CA LEU A 821 -41.53 -2.26 25.97
C LEU A 821 -41.79 -2.08 24.46
N LEU A 822 -41.41 -3.05 23.62
CA LEU A 822 -41.56 -2.99 22.15
C LEU A 822 -43.03 -2.80 21.71
N PRO A 823 -43.97 -3.71 22.03
CA PRO A 823 -45.37 -3.57 21.60
C PRO A 823 -46.03 -2.31 22.17
N VAL A 824 -45.66 -1.89 23.37
CA VAL A 824 -46.21 -0.68 24.00
C VAL A 824 -45.75 0.57 23.23
N MET A 825 -44.46 0.69 22.90
CA MET A 825 -43.97 1.82 22.10
C MET A 825 -44.56 1.83 20.68
N TYR A 826 -44.68 0.66 20.04
CA TYR A 826 -45.26 0.53 18.70
C TYR A 826 -46.72 1.02 18.63
N LEU A 827 -47.52 0.74 19.68
CA LEU A 827 -48.90 1.19 19.79
C LEU A 827 -49.01 2.69 20.11
N ILE A 828 -48.21 3.19 21.05
CA ILE A 828 -48.21 4.61 21.46
C ILE A 828 -47.80 5.52 20.29
N GLU A 829 -46.79 5.12 19.52
CA GLU A 829 -46.33 5.87 18.34
C GLU A 829 -47.43 5.99 17.28
N GLY A 830 -48.32 4.99 17.20
CA GLY A 830 -49.53 5.03 16.38
C GLY A 830 -50.53 6.09 16.82
N GLN A 831 -50.83 6.14 18.12
CA GLN A 831 -51.86 7.02 18.66
C GLN A 831 -51.45 8.50 18.64
N LEU A 832 -50.21 8.80 19.03
CA LEU A 832 -49.76 10.19 19.25
C LEU A 832 -49.65 11.00 17.95
N ARG A 833 -49.31 10.36 16.83
CA ARG A 833 -49.16 11.02 15.52
C ARG A 833 -50.47 11.07 14.72
N LEU A 834 -51.41 10.17 15.00
CA LEU A 834 -52.76 10.24 14.44
C LEU A 834 -53.56 11.43 15.02
N THR A 835 -53.38 11.75 16.31
CA THR A 835 -54.04 12.91 16.93
C THR A 835 -53.49 14.26 16.45
N THR A 836 -52.23 14.33 16.02
CA THR A 836 -51.64 15.55 15.45
C THR A 836 -51.99 15.77 13.97
N ALA A 837 -52.50 14.74 13.29
CA ALA A 837 -52.79 14.75 11.85
C ALA A 837 -54.22 15.20 11.49
N GLU A 838 -54.99 15.73 12.45
CA GLU A 838 -56.34 16.25 12.22
C GLU A 838 -56.35 17.61 11.47
N ASN A 839 -55.20 18.23 11.27
CA ASN A 839 -55.05 19.52 10.57
C ASN A 839 -54.71 19.31 9.08
N GLY A 840 -55.70 19.00 8.24
CA GLY A 840 -55.57 19.05 6.76
C GLY A 840 -55.07 17.78 6.04
N GLU A 841 -55.51 17.60 4.78
CA GLU A 841 -55.31 16.35 4.01
C GLU A 841 -53.86 16.09 3.56
N GLU A 842 -53.11 17.13 3.18
CA GLU A 842 -51.69 17.01 2.79
C GLU A 842 -50.79 16.73 4.00
N GLU A 843 -51.02 17.39 5.13
CA GLU A 843 -50.32 17.14 6.40
C GLU A 843 -50.61 15.73 6.91
N ARG A 844 -51.81 15.20 6.68
CA ARG A 844 -52.18 13.82 7.04
C ARG A 844 -51.38 12.78 6.26
N PHE A 845 -51.12 12.99 4.97
CA PHE A 845 -50.27 12.09 4.20
C PHE A 845 -48.82 12.10 4.67
N VAL A 846 -48.25 13.30 4.90
CA VAL A 846 -46.89 13.46 5.44
C VAL A 846 -46.77 12.85 6.83
N ALA A 847 -47.78 13.04 7.70
CA ALA A 847 -47.82 12.47 9.04
C ALA A 847 -47.92 10.94 9.01
N LEU A 848 -48.71 10.35 8.10
CA LEU A 848 -48.80 8.90 7.91
C LEU A 848 -47.47 8.31 7.43
N LEU A 849 -46.80 8.97 6.49
CA LEU A 849 -45.51 8.52 5.95
C LEU A 849 -44.40 8.63 7.01
N ALA A 850 -44.41 9.70 7.82
CA ALA A 850 -43.52 9.84 8.97
C ALA A 850 -43.79 8.77 10.03
N LEU A 851 -45.06 8.46 10.30
CA LEU A 851 -45.49 7.43 11.26
C LEU A 851 -45.04 6.03 10.82
N GLU A 852 -45.22 5.69 9.55
CA GLU A 852 -44.74 4.43 8.98
C GLU A 852 -43.21 4.35 9.06
N GLY A 853 -42.50 5.42 8.70
CA GLY A 853 -41.04 5.50 8.83
C GLY A 853 -40.55 5.30 10.26
N ALA A 854 -41.24 5.85 11.25
CA ALA A 854 -40.83 5.74 12.66
C ALA A 854 -41.15 4.38 13.28
N ARG A 855 -42.28 3.77 12.92
CA ARG A 855 -42.57 2.36 13.30
C ARG A 855 -41.54 1.40 12.72
N ILE A 856 -41.17 1.57 11.46
CA ILE A 856 -40.17 0.74 10.79
C ILE A 856 -38.79 0.94 11.45
N SER A 857 -38.42 2.18 11.79
CA SER A 857 -37.15 2.45 12.47
C SER A 857 -37.09 1.86 13.89
N LEU A 858 -38.21 1.88 14.63
CA LEU A 858 -38.33 1.26 15.95
C LEU A 858 -38.20 -0.27 15.89
N LEU A 859 -38.85 -0.92 14.91
CA LEU A 859 -38.67 -2.36 14.65
C LEU A 859 -37.22 -2.70 14.28
N GLY A 860 -36.58 -1.85 13.47
CA GLY A 860 -35.16 -1.97 13.10
C GLY A 860 -34.22 -1.89 14.30
N LEU A 861 -34.44 -0.92 15.19
CA LEU A 861 -33.65 -0.75 16.41
C LEU A 861 -33.74 -1.98 17.32
N TYR A 862 -34.94 -2.51 17.53
CA TYR A 862 -35.14 -3.72 18.34
C TYR A 862 -34.56 -4.97 17.71
N ALA A 863 -34.66 -5.11 16.38
CA ALA A 863 -34.01 -6.21 15.66
C ALA A 863 -32.48 -6.18 15.90
N ALA A 864 -31.86 -5.00 15.86
CA ALA A 864 -30.44 -4.82 16.13
C ALA A 864 -30.07 -5.13 17.60
N ILE A 865 -30.87 -4.65 18.57
CA ILE A 865 -30.64 -4.93 20.00
C ILE A 865 -30.74 -6.44 20.28
N PHE A 866 -31.76 -7.12 19.77
CA PHE A 866 -31.90 -8.57 19.96
C PHE A 866 -30.80 -9.37 19.26
N MET A 867 -30.34 -8.91 18.09
CA MET A 867 -29.17 -9.50 17.42
C MET A 867 -27.92 -9.40 18.29
N LEU A 868 -27.67 -8.23 18.87
CA LEU A 868 -26.53 -7.97 19.73
C LEU A 868 -26.57 -8.86 20.97
N ILE A 869 -27.73 -8.94 21.65
CA ILE A 869 -27.93 -9.80 22.82
C ILE A 869 -27.71 -11.28 22.47
N ALA A 870 -28.26 -11.74 21.34
CA ALA A 870 -28.08 -13.11 20.87
C ALA A 870 -26.61 -13.45 20.61
N LEU A 871 -25.89 -12.57 19.92
CA LEU A 871 -24.46 -12.72 19.64
C LEU A 871 -23.63 -12.78 20.92
N GLU A 872 -23.92 -11.91 21.87
CA GLU A 872 -23.19 -11.83 23.12
C GLU A 872 -23.38 -13.09 23.97
N ILE A 873 -24.62 -13.54 24.12
CA ILE A 873 -24.92 -14.79 24.83
C ILE A 873 -24.21 -15.96 24.14
N LYS A 874 -24.21 -16.01 22.80
CA LYS A 874 -23.51 -17.07 22.05
C LYS A 874 -22.01 -17.04 22.31
N PHE A 875 -21.41 -15.85 22.31
CA PHE A 875 -20.00 -15.64 22.56
C PHE A 875 -19.63 -16.12 23.97
N GLU A 876 -20.36 -15.70 25.00
CA GLU A 876 -20.07 -16.09 26.39
C GLU A 876 -20.38 -17.56 26.68
N LEU A 877 -21.42 -18.13 26.09
CA LEU A 877 -21.67 -19.58 26.23
C LEU A 877 -20.51 -20.39 25.63
N SER A 878 -19.97 -19.94 24.51
CA SER A 878 -18.83 -20.59 23.85
C SER A 878 -17.52 -20.45 24.63
N SER A 879 -17.30 -19.30 25.28
CA SER A 879 -16.13 -19.06 26.15
C SER A 879 -16.17 -20.00 27.36
N LEU A 880 -17.32 -20.09 28.03
CA LEU A 880 -17.54 -20.96 29.18
C LEU A 880 -17.39 -22.46 28.84
N MET A 881 -17.88 -22.89 27.67
CA MET A 881 -17.71 -24.27 27.22
C MET A 881 -16.24 -24.63 26.97
N ARG A 882 -15.45 -23.71 26.42
CA ARG A 882 -14.02 -23.90 26.17
C ARG A 882 -13.24 -24.07 27.47
N ASP A 883 -13.55 -23.25 28.48
CA ASP A 883 -12.92 -23.33 29.80
C ASP A 883 -13.27 -24.64 30.53
N LYS A 884 -14.51 -25.14 30.40
CA LYS A 884 -14.92 -26.45 30.95
C LYS A 884 -14.17 -27.62 30.32
N VAL A 885 -13.89 -27.56 29.01
CA VAL A 885 -13.12 -28.62 28.31
C VAL A 885 -11.66 -28.60 28.75
N LEU A 886 -11.07 -27.42 28.96
CA LEU A 886 -9.72 -27.26 29.51
C LEU A 886 -9.63 -27.75 30.96
N GLU A 887 -10.65 -27.53 31.79
CA GLU A 887 -10.72 -28.09 33.16
C GLU A 887 -10.87 -29.63 33.17
N LYS A 888 -11.67 -30.20 32.27
CA LYS A 888 -11.83 -31.67 32.15
C LYS A 888 -10.66 -32.39 31.48
N GLY A 889 -9.84 -31.69 30.70
CA GLY A 889 -8.67 -32.24 30.00
C GLY A 889 -7.34 -32.19 30.76
N GLY A 890 -7.34 -31.85 32.05
CA GLY A 890 -6.10 -31.76 32.85
C GLY A 890 -5.48 -33.13 33.17
N LEU A 891 -4.39 -33.49 32.47
CA LEU A 891 -3.45 -34.53 32.87
C LEU A 891 -2.91 -34.30 34.32
N PRO A 892 -2.50 -35.36 35.05
CA PRO A 892 -1.96 -35.21 36.40
C PRO A 892 -0.65 -34.42 36.39
N LYS A 893 -0.54 -33.46 37.32
CA LYS A 893 0.66 -32.67 37.58
C LYS A 893 1.87 -33.59 37.85
N ALA A 894 2.76 -33.69 36.86
CA ALA A 894 4.12 -34.13 37.09
C ALA A 894 4.91 -32.98 37.74
N SER A 895 5.42 -33.25 38.93
CA SER A 895 6.41 -32.46 39.64
C SER A 895 7.76 -32.50 38.92
N ASN A 896 8.31 -31.33 38.53
CA ASN A 896 9.71 -30.95 38.79
C ASN A 896 10.07 -29.55 38.24
N GLN A 897 10.62 -28.73 39.14
CA GLN A 897 11.75 -27.76 39.02
C GLN A 897 11.89 -26.97 37.70
N SER A 898 12.03 -25.64 37.64
CA SER A 898 12.71 -24.67 38.51
C SER A 898 12.53 -23.24 37.95
N PHE A 899 12.86 -22.24 38.78
CA PHE A 899 12.93 -20.79 38.53
C PHE A 899 11.68 -19.92 38.75
N VAL A 900 11.79 -19.10 39.80
CA VAL A 900 10.86 -18.08 40.30
C VAL A 900 11.52 -16.71 40.08
N PRO A 901 10.80 -15.65 39.65
CA PRO A 901 11.09 -14.31 40.12
C PRO A 901 10.09 -13.94 41.21
N LYS A 902 10.62 -13.77 42.43
CA LYS A 902 9.92 -13.18 43.58
C LYS A 902 9.60 -11.74 43.20
N TYR A 903 8.31 -11.40 43.14
CA TYR A 903 7.65 -10.10 43.41
C TYR A 903 6.34 -9.99 42.61
N ARG A 904 5.38 -10.90 42.86
CA ARG A 904 3.95 -10.69 42.50
C ARG A 904 2.94 -11.61 43.19
N LEU A 905 3.27 -12.16 44.37
CA LEU A 905 2.44 -13.19 45.00
C LEU A 905 1.27 -12.68 45.87
N LEU A 906 1.18 -11.37 46.15
CA LEU A 906 0.09 -10.81 46.95
C LEU A 906 -1.08 -10.25 46.12
N GLN A 907 -0.86 -9.85 44.87
CA GLN A 907 -1.93 -9.29 44.02
C GLN A 907 -2.58 -10.34 43.11
N GLN A 908 -1.89 -11.46 42.83
CA GLN A 908 -2.40 -12.53 41.97
C GLN A 908 -3.26 -13.55 42.74
N ARG A 909 -3.13 -13.65 44.06
CA ARG A 909 -3.88 -14.60 44.90
C ARG A 909 -5.31 -14.17 45.25
N ARG A 910 -5.64 -12.87 45.14
CA ARG A 910 -7.03 -12.37 45.33
C ARG A 910 -7.85 -12.38 44.04
N ALA A 911 -7.23 -12.23 42.86
CA ALA A 911 -7.95 -12.23 41.58
C ALA A 911 -8.30 -13.64 41.08
N SER A 912 -7.47 -14.66 41.36
CA SER A 912 -7.68 -16.02 40.86
C SER A 912 -8.69 -16.85 41.68
N MET A 913 -8.82 -16.59 42.99
CA MET A 913 -9.78 -17.31 43.84
C MET A 913 -11.22 -16.82 43.65
N VAL A 914 -11.44 -15.54 43.35
CA VAL A 914 -12.79 -15.01 43.13
C VAL A 914 -13.35 -15.42 41.76
N ALA A 915 -12.51 -15.44 40.70
CA ALA A 915 -12.92 -15.86 39.36
C ALA A 915 -13.21 -17.37 39.26
N SER A 916 -12.40 -18.22 39.91
CA SER A 916 -12.60 -19.68 39.86
C SER A 916 -13.83 -20.16 40.66
N PHE A 917 -14.21 -19.44 41.71
CA PHE A 917 -15.41 -19.76 42.51
C PHE A 917 -16.71 -19.22 41.87
N THR A 918 -16.65 -18.10 41.14
CA THR A 918 -17.80 -17.55 40.39
C THR A 918 -18.09 -18.30 39.11
N VAL A 919 -17.07 -18.75 38.34
CA VAL A 919 -17.26 -19.54 37.11
C VAL A 919 -17.89 -20.91 37.40
N LYS A 920 -17.50 -21.56 38.51
CA LYS A 920 -18.10 -22.85 38.93
C LYS A 920 -19.54 -22.73 39.43
N LYS A 921 -19.92 -21.60 40.02
CA LYS A 921 -21.29 -21.31 40.44
C LYS A 921 -22.18 -20.84 39.26
N LEU A 922 -21.64 -20.03 38.35
CA LEU A 922 -22.28 -19.65 37.07
C LEU A 922 -22.51 -20.84 36.13
N ALA A 923 -21.61 -21.83 36.15
CA ALA A 923 -21.80 -23.09 35.44
C ALA A 923 -23.02 -23.90 35.92
N ALA A 924 -23.47 -23.68 37.16
CA ALA A 924 -24.67 -24.27 37.74
C ALA A 924 -25.90 -23.33 37.66
N GLU A 925 -25.70 -22.01 37.60
CA GLU A 925 -26.77 -20.98 37.59
C GLU A 925 -27.07 -20.37 36.18
N GLY A 926 -26.32 -20.73 35.14
CA GLY A 926 -26.44 -20.19 33.77
C GLY A 926 -27.54 -20.80 32.88
N ALA A 927 -28.48 -21.56 33.46
CA ALA A 927 -29.53 -22.26 32.71
C ALA A 927 -30.48 -21.33 31.92
N TRP A 928 -30.58 -20.05 32.31
CA TRP A 928 -31.42 -19.06 31.64
C TRP A 928 -30.78 -18.49 30.36
N MET A 929 -29.44 -18.54 30.22
CA MET A 929 -28.72 -17.90 29.10
C MET A 929 -29.09 -18.51 27.74
N PRO A 930 -29.11 -19.86 27.55
CA PRO A 930 -29.55 -20.46 26.29
C PRO A 930 -30.98 -20.08 25.91
N ALA A 931 -31.90 -20.09 26.88
CA ALA A 931 -33.30 -19.74 26.68
C ALA A 931 -33.46 -18.29 26.21
N VAL A 932 -32.85 -17.31 26.89
CA VAL A 932 -32.89 -15.90 26.51
C VAL A 932 -32.24 -15.67 25.14
N GLY A 933 -31.11 -16.33 24.86
CA GLY A 933 -30.46 -16.25 23.55
C GLY A 933 -31.34 -16.79 22.41
N ASN A 934 -32.04 -17.91 22.65
CA ASN A 934 -32.97 -18.49 21.67
C ASN A 934 -34.19 -17.58 21.42
N VAL A 935 -34.75 -16.99 22.47
CA VAL A 935 -35.85 -16.02 22.33
C VAL A 935 -35.38 -14.77 21.58
N ALA A 936 -34.21 -14.22 21.91
CA ALA A 936 -33.65 -13.05 21.22
C ALA A 936 -33.37 -13.33 19.73
N THR A 937 -32.80 -14.50 19.39
CA THR A 937 -32.55 -14.89 17.98
C THR A 937 -33.85 -15.06 17.20
N GLY A 938 -34.87 -15.70 17.78
CA GLY A 938 -36.19 -15.84 17.17
C GLY A 938 -36.88 -14.50 16.93
N LEU A 939 -36.89 -13.62 17.93
CA LEU A 939 -37.47 -12.27 17.81
C LEU A 939 -36.72 -11.41 16.79
N CYS A 940 -35.38 -11.44 16.80
CA CYS A 940 -34.56 -10.75 15.81
C CYS A 940 -34.90 -11.20 14.38
N PHE A 941 -34.93 -12.52 14.15
CA PHE A 941 -35.24 -13.08 12.84
C PHE A 941 -36.67 -12.71 12.38
N LEU A 942 -37.65 -12.78 13.27
CA LEU A 942 -39.04 -12.39 12.99
C LEU A 942 -39.15 -10.90 12.62
N LEU A 943 -38.53 -10.01 13.41
CA LEU A 943 -38.52 -8.58 13.13
C LEU A 943 -37.84 -8.27 11.79
N CYS A 944 -36.72 -8.93 11.48
CA CYS A 944 -36.06 -8.79 10.18
C CYS A 944 -36.93 -9.26 9.00
N LEU A 945 -37.75 -10.30 9.17
CA LEU A 945 -38.71 -10.73 8.16
C LEU A 945 -39.82 -9.68 7.95
N ILE A 946 -40.35 -9.10 9.03
CA ILE A 946 -41.33 -8.01 8.96
C ILE A 946 -40.74 -6.80 8.23
N LEU A 947 -39.50 -6.42 8.58
CA LEU A 947 -38.77 -5.35 7.90
C LEU A 947 -38.54 -5.63 6.41
N ASN A 948 -38.25 -6.88 6.03
CA ASN A 948 -38.09 -7.25 4.61
C ASN A 948 -39.39 -7.07 3.82
N VAL A 949 -40.54 -7.36 4.42
CA VAL A 949 -41.85 -7.15 3.79
C VAL A 949 -42.09 -5.65 3.57
N HIS A 950 -41.86 -4.80 4.58
CA HIS A 950 -42.12 -3.36 4.48
C HIS A 950 -41.09 -2.59 3.63
N LEU A 951 -39.79 -2.88 3.75
CA LEU A 951 -38.73 -2.12 3.07
C LEU A 951 -38.42 -2.61 1.66
N SER A 952 -38.53 -3.92 1.42
CA SER A 952 -38.08 -4.56 0.17
C SER A 952 -39.20 -5.29 -0.57
N GLY A 953 -40.46 -5.13 -0.14
CA GLY A 953 -41.61 -5.83 -0.72
C GLY A 953 -41.50 -7.36 -0.64
N GLY A 954 -40.78 -7.89 0.35
CA GLY A 954 -40.59 -9.33 0.52
C GLY A 954 -39.55 -9.95 -0.43
N SER A 955 -38.51 -9.21 -0.79
CA SER A 955 -37.44 -9.67 -1.70
C SER A 955 -36.91 -11.07 -1.38
N ASN A 956 -36.85 -11.93 -2.41
CA ASN A 956 -36.33 -13.30 -2.31
C ASN A 956 -34.82 -13.35 -2.06
N ARG A 957 -34.09 -12.27 -2.31
CA ARG A 957 -32.64 -12.22 -2.11
C ARG A 957 -32.29 -11.95 -0.64
N ALA A 958 -33.16 -11.26 0.09
CA ALA A 958 -32.91 -10.88 1.47
C ALA A 958 -32.82 -12.09 2.42
N ILE A 959 -33.55 -13.19 2.14
CA ILE A 959 -33.53 -14.38 2.99
C ILE A 959 -32.13 -15.00 3.12
N PHE A 960 -31.29 -14.91 2.08
CA PHE A 960 -29.92 -15.42 2.13
C PHE A 960 -29.05 -14.64 3.12
N ILE A 961 -29.38 -13.38 3.37
CA ILE A 961 -28.70 -12.51 4.33
C ILE A 961 -29.28 -12.69 5.73
N LEU A 962 -30.60 -12.90 5.83
CA LEU A 962 -31.31 -13.00 7.11
C LEU A 962 -31.22 -14.39 7.77
N ALA A 963 -31.29 -15.47 6.99
CA ALA A 963 -31.32 -16.84 7.53
C ALA A 963 -30.06 -17.22 8.36
N PRO A 964 -28.83 -16.71 8.07
CA PRO A 964 -27.67 -16.91 8.93
C PRO A 964 -27.84 -16.46 10.39
N ILE A 965 -28.78 -15.57 10.71
CA ILE A 965 -29.09 -15.17 12.10
C ILE A 965 -29.44 -16.40 12.96
N LEU A 966 -30.07 -17.43 12.37
CA LEU A 966 -30.46 -18.65 13.08
C LEU A 966 -29.26 -19.52 13.51
N LEU A 967 -28.05 -19.26 13.01
CA LEU A 967 -26.83 -19.92 13.49
C LEU A 967 -26.46 -19.53 14.92
N LEU A 968 -27.09 -18.48 15.45
CA LEU A 968 -26.96 -18.02 16.83
C LEU A 968 -27.80 -18.83 17.82
N LEU A 969 -28.68 -19.72 17.34
CA LEU A 969 -29.43 -20.63 18.22
C LEU A 969 -28.49 -21.47 19.09
N ASN A 970 -28.86 -21.59 20.36
CA ASN A 970 -28.17 -22.32 21.40
C ASN A 970 -28.87 -23.65 21.71
N GLN A 971 -28.07 -24.62 22.14
CA GLN A 971 -28.60 -25.86 22.67
C GLN A 971 -29.31 -25.57 23.99
N ASP A 972 -30.60 -25.92 24.06
CA ASP A 972 -31.41 -25.74 25.24
C ASP A 972 -32.26 -27.00 25.46
N SER A 973 -32.26 -27.51 26.69
CA SER A 973 -33.10 -28.65 27.09
C SER A 973 -34.58 -28.30 27.13
N ASN A 974 -34.92 -27.03 27.26
CA ASN A 974 -36.28 -26.59 27.56
C ASN A 974 -37.09 -26.23 26.30
N PHE A 975 -36.45 -25.72 25.24
CA PHE A 975 -37.15 -25.26 24.03
C PHE A 975 -37.08 -26.24 22.85
N ILE A 976 -35.93 -26.90 22.60
CA ILE A 976 -35.76 -27.80 21.44
C ILE A 976 -35.01 -29.06 21.87
N THR A 977 -35.75 -30.03 22.40
CA THR A 977 -35.23 -31.34 22.80
C THR A 977 -34.69 -32.09 21.57
N GLY A 978 -33.36 -32.20 21.46
CA GLY A 978 -32.68 -32.90 20.36
C GLY A 978 -31.82 -32.04 19.42
N PHE A 979 -31.83 -30.71 19.58
CA PHE A 979 -30.96 -29.82 18.81
C PHE A 979 -29.55 -29.76 19.42
N GLY A 980 -28.58 -30.41 18.77
CA GLY A 980 -27.16 -30.43 19.17
C GLY A 980 -26.24 -29.72 18.17
N ASP A 981 -24.93 -29.73 18.45
CA ASP A 981 -23.91 -29.10 17.59
C ASP A 981 -23.85 -29.70 16.18
N ARG A 982 -24.30 -30.95 16.02
CA ARG A 982 -24.41 -31.59 14.71
C ARG A 982 -25.44 -30.87 13.85
N GLN A 983 -26.63 -30.58 14.38
CA GLN A 983 -27.75 -29.99 13.64
C GLN A 983 -27.65 -28.47 13.44
N ARG A 984 -26.51 -27.83 13.74
CA ARG A 984 -26.35 -26.36 13.75
C ARG A 984 -26.78 -25.65 12.45
N TYR A 985 -26.55 -26.27 11.29
CA TYR A 985 -26.83 -25.68 9.97
C TYR A 985 -28.22 -26.04 9.43
N PHE A 986 -28.97 -26.91 10.11
CA PHE A 986 -30.31 -27.30 9.69
C PHE A 986 -31.31 -26.13 9.68
N PRO A 987 -31.42 -25.29 10.75
CA PRO A 987 -32.39 -24.19 10.76
C PRO A 987 -32.17 -23.18 9.62
N LEU A 988 -30.91 -22.90 9.28
CA LEU A 988 -30.52 -22.03 8.17
C LEU A 988 -31.07 -22.55 6.83
N THR A 989 -30.82 -23.82 6.54
CA THR A 989 -31.14 -24.46 5.25
C THR A 989 -32.65 -24.71 5.12
N ALA A 990 -33.27 -25.16 6.21
CA ALA A 990 -34.72 -25.31 6.31
C ALA A 990 -35.47 -24.00 6.07
N VAL A 991 -35.08 -22.91 6.73
CA VAL A 991 -35.78 -21.62 6.62
C VAL A 991 -35.63 -20.97 5.24
N ILE A 992 -34.46 -21.08 4.59
CA ILE A 992 -34.29 -20.61 3.20
C ILE A 992 -35.25 -21.38 2.28
N SER A 993 -35.28 -22.71 2.40
CA SER A 993 -36.17 -23.54 1.57
C SER A 993 -37.66 -23.22 1.84
N LEU A 994 -38.06 -23.10 3.10
CA LEU A 994 -39.43 -22.82 3.50
C LEU A 994 -39.88 -21.41 3.05
N TYR A 995 -39.03 -20.39 3.21
CA TYR A 995 -39.33 -19.03 2.79
C TYR A 995 -39.50 -18.94 1.27
N LEU A 996 -38.62 -19.58 0.49
CA LEU A 996 -38.73 -19.56 -0.97
C LEU A 996 -39.96 -20.32 -1.45
N VAL A 997 -40.33 -21.42 -0.79
CA VAL A 997 -41.59 -22.15 -1.06
C VAL A 997 -42.78 -21.27 -0.71
N ALA A 998 -42.83 -20.66 0.47
CA ALA A 998 -43.91 -19.77 0.88
C ALA A 998 -44.03 -18.54 -0.04
N SER A 999 -42.91 -17.94 -0.43
CA SER A 999 -42.86 -16.84 -1.41
C SER A 999 -43.36 -17.28 -2.78
N SER A 1000 -43.01 -18.50 -3.23
CA SER A 1000 -43.53 -19.03 -4.50
C SER A 1000 -45.04 -19.28 -4.46
N ILE A 1001 -45.57 -19.77 -3.34
CA ILE A 1001 -47.02 -19.97 -3.14
C ILE A 1001 -47.73 -18.61 -3.05
N TYR A 1002 -47.17 -17.66 -2.32
CA TYR A 1002 -47.74 -16.31 -2.21
C TYR A 1002 -47.77 -15.60 -3.56
N LYS A 1003 -46.70 -15.68 -4.36
CA LYS A 1003 -46.68 -15.11 -5.72
C LYS A 1003 -47.66 -15.81 -6.66
N LEU A 1004 -47.80 -17.13 -6.56
CA LEU A 1004 -48.83 -17.86 -7.32
C LEU A 1004 -50.23 -17.41 -6.90
N TRP A 1005 -50.46 -17.18 -5.62
CA TRP A 1005 -51.73 -16.69 -5.10
C TRP A 1005 -52.03 -15.25 -5.53
N ASP A 1006 -51.05 -14.36 -5.40
CA ASP A 1006 -51.17 -12.94 -5.72
C ASP A 1006 -51.45 -12.73 -7.22
N GLU A 1007 -50.75 -13.47 -8.08
CA GLU A 1007 -50.97 -13.44 -9.52
C GLU A 1007 -52.36 -13.98 -9.93
N VAL A 1008 -52.92 -14.92 -9.16
CA VAL A 1008 -54.26 -15.49 -9.38
C VAL A 1008 -55.38 -14.53 -8.96
N TRP A 1009 -55.18 -13.74 -7.90
CA TRP A 1009 -56.24 -12.91 -7.32
C TRP A 1009 -56.13 -11.41 -7.62
N HIS A 1010 -54.92 -10.86 -7.76
CA HIS A 1010 -54.67 -9.42 -7.93
C HIS A 1010 -54.01 -9.04 -9.26
N GLY A 1011 -53.78 -9.99 -10.17
CA GLY A 1011 -53.08 -9.76 -11.43
C GLY A 1011 -53.67 -8.60 -12.25
N TYR A 1012 -53.02 -7.43 -12.19
CA TYR A 1012 -53.36 -6.25 -12.99
C TYR A 1012 -52.26 -5.95 -14.02
N ALA A 1013 -52.66 -6.05 -15.30
CA ALA A 1013 -52.36 -5.14 -16.42
C ALA A 1013 -50.91 -4.93 -16.93
N GLY A 1014 -50.04 -5.92 -16.89
CA GLY A 1014 -48.75 -5.86 -17.60
C GLY A 1014 -48.58 -6.97 -18.64
N TRP A 1015 -48.79 -6.66 -19.93
CA TRP A 1015 -48.53 -7.51 -21.12
C TRP A 1015 -49.48 -8.70 -21.41
N GLY A 1016 -50.51 -8.96 -20.60
CA GLY A 1016 -51.43 -10.10 -20.79
C GLY A 1016 -52.77 -9.81 -21.48
N LEU A 1017 -53.03 -8.58 -21.96
CA LEU A 1017 -54.37 -8.22 -22.45
C LEU A 1017 -54.72 -8.84 -23.82
N GLU A 1018 -53.75 -9.27 -24.63
CA GLU A 1018 -54.00 -9.88 -25.94
C GLU A 1018 -54.17 -11.41 -25.91
N THR A 1019 -53.86 -12.08 -24.79
CA THR A 1019 -53.95 -13.55 -24.67
C THR A 1019 -54.84 -14.05 -23.52
N GLY A 1020 -55.58 -13.16 -22.85
CA GLY A 1020 -56.26 -13.50 -21.61
C GLY A 1020 -55.24 -13.64 -20.46
N GLY A 1021 -55.68 -13.34 -19.24
CA GLY A 1021 -54.83 -13.33 -18.04
C GLY A 1021 -54.09 -14.65 -17.76
N PRO A 1022 -53.33 -14.76 -16.66
CA PRO A 1022 -52.58 -15.97 -16.32
C PRO A 1022 -53.52 -17.18 -16.25
N GLY A 1023 -53.58 -17.94 -17.34
CA GLY A 1023 -54.49 -19.07 -17.46
C GLY A 1023 -54.13 -20.19 -16.49
N TRP A 1024 -55.02 -21.16 -16.34
CA TRP A 1024 -54.77 -22.41 -15.61
C TRP A 1024 -53.41 -23.04 -15.96
N PHE A 1025 -52.94 -22.87 -17.20
CA PHE A 1025 -51.62 -23.31 -17.63
C PHE A 1025 -50.46 -22.67 -16.86
N PHE A 1026 -50.49 -21.37 -16.55
CA PHE A 1026 -49.44 -20.70 -15.77
C PHE A 1026 -49.35 -21.26 -14.34
N VAL A 1027 -50.50 -21.46 -13.70
CA VAL A 1027 -50.60 -22.00 -12.33
C VAL A 1027 -50.18 -23.46 -12.30
N VAL A 1028 -50.70 -24.30 -13.21
CA VAL A 1028 -50.36 -25.74 -13.28
C VAL A 1028 -48.90 -25.94 -13.64
N LYS A 1029 -48.34 -25.16 -14.59
CA LYS A 1029 -46.93 -25.23 -14.97
C LYS A 1029 -46.03 -24.91 -13.79
N ASN A 1030 -46.21 -23.74 -13.15
CA ASN A 1030 -45.32 -23.30 -12.08
C ASN A 1030 -45.51 -24.11 -10.78
N THR A 1031 -46.71 -24.64 -10.49
CA THR A 1031 -46.92 -25.58 -9.36
C THR A 1031 -46.24 -26.93 -9.60
N ALA A 1032 -46.31 -27.48 -10.81
CA ALA A 1032 -45.59 -28.71 -11.17
C ALA A 1032 -44.06 -28.51 -11.08
N LEU A 1033 -43.55 -27.39 -11.59
CA LEU A 1033 -42.12 -27.05 -11.52
C LEU A 1033 -41.64 -26.78 -10.08
N LEU A 1034 -42.49 -26.26 -9.19
CA LEU A 1034 -42.20 -26.16 -7.76
C LEU A 1034 -42.09 -27.56 -7.13
N MET A 1035 -43.06 -28.44 -7.39
CA MET A 1035 -43.07 -29.82 -6.85
C MET A 1035 -41.83 -30.62 -7.27
N LEU A 1036 -41.33 -30.44 -8.49
CA LEU A 1036 -40.10 -31.08 -8.97
C LEU A 1036 -38.84 -30.68 -8.18
N THR A 1037 -38.81 -29.49 -7.58
CA THR A 1037 -37.63 -29.02 -6.82
C THR A 1037 -37.58 -29.49 -5.37
N LEU A 1038 -38.74 -29.79 -4.76
CA LEU A 1038 -38.84 -30.12 -3.33
C LEU A 1038 -38.04 -31.36 -2.88
N PRO A 1039 -37.94 -32.47 -3.65
CA PRO A 1039 -37.23 -33.67 -3.20
C PRO A 1039 -35.77 -33.41 -2.79
N ASN A 1040 -35.03 -32.56 -3.53
CA ASN A 1040 -33.64 -32.22 -3.21
C ASN A 1040 -33.52 -31.48 -1.88
N HIS A 1041 -34.42 -30.53 -1.60
CA HIS A 1041 -34.43 -29.77 -0.35
C HIS A 1041 -34.81 -30.63 0.84
N ILE A 1042 -35.80 -31.52 0.70
CA ILE A 1042 -36.21 -32.44 1.76
C ILE A 1042 -35.09 -33.41 2.11
N LEU A 1043 -34.45 -34.02 1.11
CA LEU A 1043 -33.34 -34.96 1.34
C LEU A 1043 -32.13 -34.28 1.96
N PHE A 1044 -31.80 -33.06 1.51
CA PHE A 1044 -30.71 -32.29 2.07
C PHE A 1044 -30.99 -31.86 3.51
N ASN A 1045 -32.19 -31.33 3.81
CA ASN A 1045 -32.56 -30.95 5.17
C ASN A 1045 -32.57 -32.17 6.12
N ARG A 1046 -33.03 -33.33 5.65
CA ARG A 1046 -32.93 -34.59 6.40
C ARG A 1046 -31.48 -35.00 6.63
N PHE A 1047 -30.62 -34.88 5.62
CA PHE A 1047 -29.18 -35.11 5.74
C PHE A 1047 -28.54 -34.17 6.77
N MET A 1048 -28.92 -32.90 6.80
CA MET A 1048 -28.41 -31.93 7.78
C MET A 1048 -28.89 -32.20 9.22
N TRP A 1049 -30.00 -32.91 9.40
CA TRP A 1049 -30.50 -33.32 10.71
C TRP A 1049 -29.84 -34.62 11.21
N ASP A 1050 -29.84 -35.66 10.39
CA ASP A 1050 -29.39 -37.01 10.78
C ASP A 1050 -27.87 -37.23 10.57
N TYR A 1051 -27.22 -36.45 9.68
CA TYR A 1051 -25.88 -36.74 9.11
C TYR A 1051 -25.73 -38.15 8.53
N ALA A 1052 -26.83 -38.85 8.30
CA ALA A 1052 -26.86 -40.20 7.78
C ALA A 1052 -26.60 -40.18 6.27
N ARG A 1053 -25.68 -41.04 5.81
CA ARG A 1053 -25.35 -41.17 4.40
C ARG A 1053 -26.58 -41.61 3.61
N GLN A 1054 -26.89 -40.89 2.54
CA GLN A 1054 -27.81 -41.34 1.49
C GLN A 1054 -27.03 -41.99 0.35
N SER A 1055 -27.65 -42.91 -0.39
CA SER A 1055 -26.99 -43.59 -1.50
C SER A 1055 -26.66 -42.59 -2.62
N ASP A 1056 -25.43 -42.65 -3.13
CA ASP A 1056 -24.93 -41.75 -4.19
C ASP A 1056 -25.83 -41.79 -5.46
N LEU A 1057 -26.50 -42.93 -5.70
CA LEU A 1057 -27.44 -43.14 -6.81
C LEU A 1057 -28.72 -42.28 -6.69
N ILE A 1058 -29.25 -42.11 -5.47
CA ILE A 1058 -30.42 -41.27 -5.21
C ILE A 1058 -30.08 -39.79 -5.46
N LEU A 1059 -28.89 -39.33 -5.05
CA LEU A 1059 -28.46 -37.95 -5.31
C LEU A 1059 -28.30 -37.64 -6.80
N LEU A 1060 -27.74 -38.60 -7.54
CA LEU A 1060 -27.47 -38.44 -8.98
C LEU A 1060 -28.76 -38.48 -9.82
N LEU A 1061 -29.78 -39.21 -9.37
CA LEU A 1061 -31.11 -39.27 -10.01
C LEU A 1061 -31.93 -37.98 -9.79
N ILE A 1062 -31.81 -37.36 -8.62
CA ILE A 1062 -32.68 -36.23 -8.22
C ILE A 1062 -32.06 -34.87 -8.57
N MET A 1063 -30.73 -34.75 -8.71
CA MET A 1063 -30.08 -33.52 -9.18
C MET A 1063 -30.64 -32.99 -10.53
N PRO A 1064 -30.83 -33.79 -11.59
CA PRO A 1064 -31.36 -33.31 -12.87
C PRO A 1064 -32.84 -32.89 -12.82
N LEU A 1065 -33.62 -33.30 -11.81
CA LEU A 1065 -35.02 -32.87 -11.65
C LEU A 1065 -35.17 -31.34 -11.47
N ASN A 1066 -34.13 -30.64 -11.01
CA ASN A 1066 -34.14 -29.19 -10.84
C ASN A 1066 -33.92 -28.43 -12.16
N LEU A 1067 -33.34 -29.07 -13.18
CA LEU A 1067 -32.92 -28.42 -14.44
C LEU A 1067 -34.11 -27.84 -15.24
N PRO A 1068 -35.25 -28.56 -15.38
CA PRO A 1068 -36.47 -28.00 -15.95
C PRO A 1068 -36.95 -26.73 -15.22
N SER A 1069 -36.84 -26.72 -13.89
CA SER A 1069 -37.27 -25.59 -13.07
C SER A 1069 -36.35 -24.36 -13.16
N VAL A 1070 -35.07 -24.54 -13.50
CA VAL A 1070 -34.14 -23.43 -13.80
C VAL A 1070 -34.48 -22.76 -15.13
N VAL A 1071 -34.84 -23.55 -16.15
CA VAL A 1071 -35.01 -23.07 -17.52
C VAL A 1071 -36.43 -22.57 -17.79
N MET A 1072 -37.47 -23.31 -17.37
CA MET A 1072 -38.85 -23.13 -17.87
C MET A 1072 -39.79 -22.34 -16.93
N THR A 1073 -39.36 -22.01 -15.72
CA THR A 1073 -40.20 -21.28 -14.76
C THR A 1073 -40.26 -19.79 -15.07
N ASP A 1074 -41.38 -19.15 -14.75
CA ASP A 1074 -41.53 -17.70 -14.88
C ASP A 1074 -41.23 -16.99 -13.55
N ILE A 1075 -41.37 -17.72 -12.43
CA ILE A 1075 -41.19 -17.19 -11.08
C ILE A 1075 -39.73 -17.31 -10.64
N ILE A 1076 -39.09 -16.16 -10.40
CA ILE A 1076 -37.68 -16.06 -9.95
C ILE A 1076 -37.43 -16.88 -8.66
N ALA A 1077 -38.40 -16.96 -7.75
CA ALA A 1077 -38.28 -17.75 -6.52
C ALA A 1077 -38.00 -19.24 -6.81
N ILE A 1078 -38.69 -19.81 -7.81
CA ILE A 1078 -38.55 -21.22 -8.19
C ILE A 1078 -37.21 -21.45 -8.90
N LYS A 1079 -36.74 -20.51 -9.73
CA LYS A 1079 -35.39 -20.58 -10.34
C LYS A 1079 -34.28 -20.63 -9.28
N ILE A 1080 -34.37 -19.74 -8.29
CA ILE A 1080 -33.42 -19.70 -7.17
C ILE A 1080 -33.49 -21.00 -6.38
N LEU A 1081 -34.69 -21.48 -6.07
CA LEU A 1081 -34.91 -22.73 -5.34
C LEU A 1081 -34.32 -23.95 -6.09
N ALA A 1082 -34.46 -23.98 -7.41
CA ALA A 1082 -33.93 -25.05 -8.28
C ALA A 1082 -32.39 -25.05 -8.35
N LEU A 1083 -31.77 -23.87 -8.58
CA LEU A 1083 -30.31 -23.72 -8.55
C LEU A 1083 -29.73 -24.15 -7.20
N LEU A 1084 -30.40 -23.76 -6.14
CA LEU A 1084 -30.00 -24.07 -4.78
C LEU A 1084 -30.13 -25.57 -4.49
N GLY A 1085 -31.15 -26.24 -5.02
CA GLY A 1085 -31.27 -27.69 -4.95
C GLY A 1085 -30.10 -28.42 -5.63
N ILE A 1086 -29.57 -27.89 -6.75
CA ILE A 1086 -28.37 -28.43 -7.41
C ILE A 1086 -27.14 -28.26 -6.51
N MET A 1087 -26.97 -27.07 -5.91
CA MET A 1087 -25.89 -26.82 -4.96
C MET A 1087 -25.96 -27.73 -3.73
N TYR A 1088 -27.15 -27.93 -3.16
CA TYR A 1088 -27.36 -28.81 -2.01
C TYR A 1088 -26.97 -30.26 -2.31
N ALA A 1089 -27.36 -30.79 -3.47
CA ALA A 1089 -26.92 -32.10 -3.91
C ALA A 1089 -25.38 -32.18 -4.03
N LEU A 1090 -24.75 -31.17 -4.64
CA LEU A 1090 -23.29 -31.14 -4.82
C LEU A 1090 -22.53 -31.03 -3.48
N ILE A 1091 -23.01 -30.18 -2.56
CA ILE A 1091 -22.44 -30.02 -1.22
C ILE A 1091 -22.58 -31.33 -0.44
N GLN A 1092 -23.76 -31.95 -0.43
CA GLN A 1092 -24.00 -33.21 0.24
C GLN A 1092 -23.09 -34.34 -0.30
N TYR A 1093 -22.85 -34.37 -1.61
CA TYR A 1093 -21.90 -35.30 -2.23
C TYR A 1093 -20.46 -35.07 -1.76
N LEU A 1094 -19.97 -33.82 -1.81
CA LEU A 1094 -18.60 -33.49 -1.40
C LEU A 1094 -18.35 -33.74 0.09
N VAL A 1095 -19.29 -33.36 0.95
CA VAL A 1095 -19.19 -33.56 2.41
C VAL A 1095 -19.20 -35.04 2.75
N SER A 1096 -20.10 -35.82 2.14
CA SER A 1096 -20.16 -37.28 2.33
C SER A 1096 -18.86 -37.96 1.91
N ARG A 1097 -18.26 -37.53 0.79
CA ARG A 1097 -16.96 -38.02 0.32
C ARG A 1097 -15.82 -37.64 1.27
N HIS A 1098 -15.80 -36.43 1.80
CA HIS A 1098 -14.78 -35.99 2.75
C HIS A 1098 -14.85 -36.74 4.08
N ILE A 1099 -16.07 -36.96 4.60
CA ILE A 1099 -16.28 -37.79 5.80
C ILE A 1099 -15.76 -39.20 5.57
N ARG A 1100 -16.00 -39.79 4.39
CA ARG A 1100 -15.45 -41.10 4.01
C ARG A 1100 -13.93 -41.10 4.01
N ILE A 1101 -13.28 -40.11 3.39
CA ILE A 1101 -11.81 -40.03 3.32
C ILE A 1101 -11.22 -39.85 4.72
N LYS A 1102 -11.82 -39.01 5.58
CA LYS A 1102 -11.37 -38.85 6.97
C LYS A 1102 -11.60 -40.11 7.80
N GLY A 1103 -12.73 -40.79 7.63
CA GLY A 1103 -13.03 -42.06 8.29
C GLY A 1103 -12.07 -43.17 7.88
N MET A 1104 -11.76 -43.29 6.58
CA MET A 1104 -10.76 -44.23 6.05
C MET A 1104 -9.31 -43.89 6.42
N ARG A 1105 -9.03 -42.70 6.97
CA ARG A 1105 -7.73 -42.36 7.56
C ARG A 1105 -7.67 -42.65 9.06
N PHE A 1106 -8.82 -42.90 9.69
CA PHE A 1106 -8.95 -43.16 11.12
C PHE A 1106 -9.05 -44.66 11.43
N ILE A 1107 -9.63 -45.42 10.48
CA ILE A 1107 -9.43 -46.86 10.31
C ILE A 1107 -8.04 -47.06 9.72
#